data_AF-A0A9N8DJ05-F1
#
_entry.id   AF-A0A9N8DJ05-F1
#
_cell.length_a   1.000
_cell.length_b   1.000
_cell.length_c   1.000
_cell.angle_alpha   90.00
_cell.angle_beta   90.00
_cell.angle_gamma   90.00
#
_symmetry.space_group_name_H-M   'P 1'
#
loop_
_entity.id
_entity.type
_entity.pdbx_description
1 polymer ?
#
loop_
_entity_poly.entity_id
_entity_poly.type
_entity_poly.pdbx_seq_one_letter_code
_entity_poly.pdbx_strand_id
1 'polypeptide(L)'
;MTAGSPVAVADSFHFSHYYWREIEQTGSQESSDDENSTAPAFKPKPVASNSIKLKFYAQVMGDASEQIHFGKWNNIDESQPDAYGKASEAMTDYMFDLAKSLLPHRVDENDFTYVDLGSGTGAAAIRLCEHNPFILQATCLNLCHAQNMKAMQRAKEAGLGNRLEIVDGSFEDVPTANDVFDLAFSQDAFIHSVSKKRTFAEAYRIVKPGGALVFCDLMNGADPDVSVEEHYNFTKSNVVNDWLTPEENMQACRDAGWRDVQWVDLTTDIRISFQRMLKKVTFALEHGHAISNSDRVQLMDYRDSIFTRITQIDRGLFKWAVIHARKPVYMELACKPPVPFVNTNGLVTDLSAEESNDTAEKSPKGDLNVVVVDIITKMPKAKIDALPSTVELLITMSAGLDHIDMEACAAKGITVKQSGRESITEHVVQYALGFLILALRDAFNQISVPFPAKGWNLNWNCEGKPITDSTIAIVGMGLIAKQLVEQIRKIAPNTRICYHVPACFKDVDAEEKYNLEYCATLEDMAADCDVLLPLCPLSRHTEGIISREVLNKLKPTAGFVNIARGGLVDHEALTEILEKNAIKYALLDTTFPEPLPADHRLWGLKNCYIFPHYATNTMAVREALVNEIQPIIEEHYGLGHSDEKLRKEECALRYDLAVAHRLTAKYGMDMLVWNHISARFRTGCLITPGRKMWSKINPSDLVFSSSNVTADIIHDAIYAARPNCKAIIHLHTPAATAVSCLESGFIPFTQDSAYFYGKVANYEWDGVSDDASEGPAITAAVRSAPNANTLLMNNHGFVCFGSSVREVWVLAYYFERCCQVQLDLLKTGAKVRMPNKAVMEKAAATSYLPEFAPGVCEWEALCEEVTFDE
;
A
#
# COMPACT_ATOMS: atom_id res chain seq x y z
N MET A 1 -15.61 18.64 -51.22
CA MET A 1 -16.21 18.19 -52.50
C MET A 1 -16.99 16.91 -52.20
N THR A 2 -18.19 16.78 -52.76
CA THR A 2 -19.07 15.58 -52.81
C THR A 2 -18.84 14.44 -51.80
N ALA A 3 -19.78 14.31 -50.86
CA ALA A 3 -19.90 13.14 -49.99
C ALA A 3 -20.24 11.87 -50.79
N GLY A 4 -19.67 10.73 -50.39
CA GLY A 4 -20.05 9.40 -50.85
C GLY A 4 -20.81 8.66 -49.75
N SER A 5 -21.96 8.05 -50.08
CA SER A 5 -22.74 7.23 -49.14
C SER A 5 -21.95 6.00 -48.66
N PRO A 6 -22.09 5.61 -47.38
CA PRO A 6 -21.64 4.29 -46.93
C PRO A 6 -22.54 3.21 -47.55
N VAL A 7 -21.93 2.19 -48.14
CA VAL A 7 -22.63 1.01 -48.66
C VAL A 7 -22.93 0.06 -47.50
N ALA A 8 -24.20 -0.34 -47.35
CA ALA A 8 -24.59 -1.37 -46.40
C ALA A 8 -24.10 -2.76 -46.85
N VAL A 9 -23.38 -3.47 -45.98
CA VAL A 9 -23.03 -4.90 -46.14
C VAL A 9 -23.09 -5.55 -44.75
N ALA A 10 -23.74 -6.71 -44.67
CA ALA A 10 -24.12 -7.37 -43.42
C ALA A 10 -23.25 -8.60 -43.07
N ASP A 11 -23.45 -9.09 -41.85
CA ASP A 11 -23.24 -10.46 -41.34
C ASP A 11 -21.81 -11.04 -41.25
N SER A 12 -21.17 -10.91 -40.09
CA SER A 12 -20.44 -12.02 -39.42
C SER A 12 -20.14 -11.76 -37.93
N PHE A 13 -20.48 -12.73 -37.07
CA PHE A 13 -20.03 -12.96 -35.67
C PHE A 13 -19.77 -11.76 -34.74
N HIS A 14 -20.69 -11.46 -33.80
CA HIS A 14 -20.47 -10.49 -32.71
C HIS A 14 -20.76 -11.12 -31.34
N PHE A 15 -19.96 -10.79 -30.32
CA PHE A 15 -19.89 -11.55 -29.06
C PHE A 15 -20.71 -10.99 -27.87
N SER A 16 -21.08 -9.71 -27.85
CA SER A 16 -21.87 -9.13 -26.74
C SER A 16 -22.84 -8.01 -27.16
N HIS A 17 -22.34 -6.94 -27.80
CA HIS A 17 -23.10 -5.68 -27.92
C HIS A 17 -24.21 -5.66 -28.99
N TYR A 18 -23.98 -6.25 -30.17
CA TYR A 18 -25.03 -6.33 -31.21
C TYR A 18 -26.07 -7.43 -30.96
N TYR A 19 -25.76 -8.36 -30.05
CA TYR A 19 -26.46 -9.62 -29.84
C TYR A 19 -27.93 -9.47 -29.38
N TRP A 20 -28.30 -8.27 -28.94
CA TRP A 20 -29.64 -7.93 -28.46
C TRP A 20 -30.29 -6.73 -29.18
N ARG A 21 -29.52 -5.89 -29.89
CA ARG A 21 -30.08 -4.76 -30.67
C ARG A 21 -30.98 -5.24 -31.82
N GLU A 22 -30.71 -6.40 -32.39
CA GLU A 22 -31.58 -7.01 -33.42
C GLU A 22 -32.87 -7.61 -32.85
N ILE A 23 -32.91 -7.93 -31.54
CA ILE A 23 -34.10 -8.55 -30.93
C ILE A 23 -35.24 -7.54 -30.81
N GLU A 24 -34.95 -6.26 -30.55
CA GLU A 24 -35.95 -5.19 -30.52
C GLU A 24 -36.64 -4.98 -31.88
N GLN A 25 -35.92 -5.12 -33.00
CA GLN A 25 -36.51 -4.99 -34.35
C GLN A 25 -37.48 -6.11 -34.72
N THR A 26 -37.48 -7.23 -33.98
CA THR A 26 -38.43 -8.34 -34.20
C THR A 26 -39.72 -8.22 -33.36
N GLY A 27 -39.82 -7.22 -32.48
CA GLY A 27 -40.89 -7.09 -31.49
C GLY A 27 -42.13 -6.28 -31.90
N SER A 28 -42.10 -5.55 -33.03
CA SER A 28 -43.18 -4.60 -33.37
C SER A 28 -43.49 -4.51 -34.87
N GLN A 29 -44.42 -5.34 -35.35
CA GLN A 29 -45.24 -5.04 -36.54
C GLN A 29 -46.68 -5.52 -36.35
N GLU A 30 -47.58 -4.61 -35.97
CA GLU A 30 -48.97 -4.65 -36.40
C GLU A 30 -49.25 -3.41 -37.27
N SER A 31 -49.59 -3.69 -38.54
CA SER A 31 -50.32 -2.87 -39.52
C SER A 31 -50.21 -1.33 -39.53
N SER A 32 -49.72 -0.78 -40.65
CA SER A 32 -50.55 0.06 -41.54
C SER A 32 -49.94 0.12 -42.94
N ASP A 33 -50.75 -0.08 -43.98
CA ASP A 33 -50.32 -0.02 -45.38
C ASP A 33 -49.93 1.40 -45.83
N ASP A 34 -48.96 1.51 -46.75
CA ASP A 34 -48.99 2.55 -47.77
C ASP A 34 -48.17 2.16 -49.02
N GLU A 35 -48.74 2.40 -50.22
CA GLU A 35 -48.15 2.01 -51.50
C GLU A 35 -47.30 3.14 -52.10
N ASN A 36 -45.99 2.92 -52.30
CA ASN A 36 -45.20 3.25 -53.52
C ASN A 36 -43.69 3.32 -53.24
N SER A 37 -42.91 2.36 -53.77
CA SER A 37 -41.50 2.59 -54.13
C SER A 37 -40.99 1.48 -55.05
N THR A 38 -40.51 1.85 -56.24
CA THR A 38 -39.96 0.91 -57.23
C THR A 38 -38.47 0.66 -56.98
N ALA A 39 -38.15 -0.40 -56.23
CA ALA A 39 -36.79 -0.94 -56.08
C ALA A 39 -36.83 -2.49 -56.21
N PRO A 40 -35.77 -3.15 -56.71
CA PRO A 40 -35.81 -4.58 -57.01
C PRO A 40 -35.92 -5.42 -55.72
N ALA A 41 -36.91 -6.32 -55.69
CA ALA A 41 -37.22 -7.13 -54.51
C ALA A 41 -36.06 -8.06 -54.10
N PHE A 42 -35.33 -7.67 -53.05
CA PHE A 42 -34.35 -8.52 -52.39
C PHE A 42 -35.10 -9.59 -51.58
N LYS A 43 -35.12 -10.84 -52.05
CA LYS A 43 -35.63 -11.96 -51.25
C LYS A 43 -34.61 -12.26 -50.15
N PRO A 44 -34.97 -12.15 -48.85
CA PRO A 44 -34.07 -12.57 -47.79
C PRO A 44 -33.77 -14.07 -47.93
N LYS A 45 -32.51 -14.47 -47.71
CA LYS A 45 -32.24 -15.87 -47.39
C LYS A 45 -32.87 -16.19 -46.03
N PRO A 46 -33.33 -17.43 -45.79
CA PRO A 46 -33.94 -17.78 -44.51
C PRO A 46 -32.91 -17.60 -43.38
N VAL A 47 -33.22 -16.69 -42.45
CA VAL A 47 -32.43 -16.47 -41.24
C VAL A 47 -32.53 -17.72 -40.37
N ALA A 48 -31.42 -18.42 -40.19
CA ALA A 48 -31.36 -19.53 -39.24
C ALA A 48 -31.57 -18.98 -37.82
N SER A 49 -32.43 -19.62 -37.04
CA SER A 49 -33.02 -19.02 -35.83
C SER A 49 -31.98 -18.60 -34.77
N ASN A 50 -31.94 -17.30 -34.44
CA ASN A 50 -31.09 -16.72 -33.38
C ASN A 50 -31.24 -17.41 -32.00
N SER A 51 -32.37 -18.09 -31.74
CA SER A 51 -32.61 -18.84 -30.51
C SER A 51 -31.63 -20.01 -30.24
N ILE A 52 -30.96 -20.54 -31.28
CA ILE A 52 -30.05 -21.69 -31.13
C ILE A 52 -28.66 -21.24 -30.67
N LYS A 53 -28.12 -20.15 -31.26
CA LYS A 53 -26.88 -19.53 -30.76
C LYS A 53 -26.99 -19.16 -29.29
N LEU A 54 -28.08 -18.50 -28.89
CA LEU A 54 -28.36 -18.13 -27.49
C LEU A 54 -28.27 -19.31 -26.51
N LYS A 55 -28.96 -20.42 -26.81
CA LYS A 55 -28.93 -21.64 -25.99
C LYS A 55 -27.54 -22.27 -25.95
N PHE A 56 -26.81 -22.21 -27.07
CA PHE A 56 -25.51 -22.83 -27.21
C PHE A 56 -24.38 -22.07 -26.51
N TYR A 57 -24.34 -20.73 -26.56
CA TYR A 57 -23.35 -19.95 -25.79
C TYR A 57 -23.54 -20.14 -24.28
N ALA A 58 -24.79 -20.18 -23.80
CA ALA A 58 -25.10 -20.55 -22.42
C ALA A 58 -24.62 -21.97 -22.08
N GLN A 59 -24.68 -22.92 -23.00
CA GLN A 59 -24.24 -24.31 -22.77
C GLN A 59 -22.73 -24.54 -22.89
N VAL A 60 -21.99 -23.78 -23.72
CA VAL A 60 -20.57 -24.03 -24.00
C VAL A 60 -19.63 -23.06 -23.30
N MET A 61 -19.96 -21.78 -23.24
CA MET A 61 -19.25 -20.82 -22.38
C MET A 61 -19.86 -20.83 -20.98
N GLY A 62 -21.17 -20.59 -20.87
CA GLY A 62 -21.81 -20.45 -19.57
C GLY A 62 -21.84 -21.71 -18.69
N ASP A 63 -21.70 -22.92 -19.24
CA ASP A 63 -22.01 -24.18 -18.52
C ASP A 63 -23.42 -24.18 -17.88
N ALA A 64 -24.38 -23.62 -18.62
CA ALA A 64 -25.73 -23.26 -18.18
C ALA A 64 -25.82 -22.19 -17.07
N SER A 65 -24.70 -21.59 -16.66
CA SER A 65 -24.68 -20.33 -15.91
C SER A 65 -24.75 -19.11 -16.84
N GLU A 66 -25.05 -17.94 -16.26
CA GLU A 66 -25.06 -16.64 -16.95
C GLU A 66 -23.67 -15.96 -16.96
N GLN A 67 -22.59 -16.68 -16.61
CA GLN A 67 -21.22 -16.18 -16.68
C GLN A 67 -20.66 -16.35 -18.10
N ILE A 68 -20.59 -15.25 -18.85
CA ILE A 68 -20.21 -15.25 -20.28
C ILE A 68 -18.82 -14.65 -20.57
N HIS A 69 -18.09 -14.24 -19.54
CA HIS A 69 -16.77 -13.63 -19.64
C HIS A 69 -15.65 -14.67 -19.60
N PHE A 70 -14.45 -14.34 -20.08
CA PHE A 70 -13.31 -15.24 -20.02
C PHE A 70 -12.84 -15.46 -18.58
N GLY A 71 -12.19 -16.61 -18.34
CA GLY A 71 -11.96 -17.13 -17.00
C GLY A 71 -10.50 -17.40 -16.65
N LYS A 72 -10.22 -17.36 -15.34
CA LYS A 72 -8.93 -17.71 -14.73
C LYS A 72 -8.97 -19.16 -14.23
N TRP A 73 -7.99 -19.97 -14.61
CA TRP A 73 -8.03 -21.43 -14.46
C TRP A 73 -7.22 -21.98 -13.27
N ASN A 74 -6.50 -21.12 -12.55
CA ASN A 74 -5.76 -21.51 -11.35
C ASN A 74 -6.68 -22.19 -10.32
N ASN A 75 -6.31 -23.41 -9.91
CA ASN A 75 -7.05 -24.25 -8.95
C ASN A 75 -8.47 -24.67 -9.37
N ILE A 76 -8.87 -24.49 -10.64
CA ILE A 76 -10.14 -24.99 -11.17
C ILE A 76 -9.95 -26.43 -11.65
N ASP A 77 -10.71 -27.38 -11.08
CA ASP A 77 -10.84 -28.72 -11.67
C ASP A 77 -11.49 -28.57 -13.05
N GLU A 78 -10.71 -28.81 -14.11
CA GLU A 78 -11.19 -28.62 -15.47
C GLU A 78 -12.14 -29.74 -15.96
N SER A 79 -12.39 -30.78 -15.14
CA SER A 79 -13.25 -31.92 -15.46
C SER A 79 -14.70 -31.77 -14.98
N GLN A 80 -14.97 -30.83 -14.07
CA GLN A 80 -16.32 -30.60 -13.53
C GLN A 80 -17.25 -29.91 -14.55
N PRO A 81 -18.59 -30.13 -14.49
CA PRO A 81 -19.52 -29.62 -15.50
C PRO A 81 -19.65 -28.10 -15.58
N ASP A 82 -19.28 -27.35 -14.53
CA ASP A 82 -19.41 -25.90 -14.40
C ASP A 82 -18.05 -25.16 -14.39
N ALA A 83 -17.00 -25.83 -14.89
CA ALA A 83 -15.63 -25.34 -14.81
C ALA A 83 -15.41 -23.96 -15.46
N TYR A 84 -16.09 -23.65 -16.58
CA TYR A 84 -15.90 -22.36 -17.25
C TYR A 84 -16.58 -21.23 -16.48
N GLY A 85 -17.80 -21.45 -15.97
CA GLY A 85 -18.50 -20.49 -15.11
C GLY A 85 -17.66 -20.16 -13.87
N LYS A 86 -17.12 -21.19 -13.20
CA LYS A 86 -16.18 -21.05 -12.08
C LYS A 86 -14.88 -20.32 -12.43
N ALA A 87 -14.33 -20.52 -13.64
CA ALA A 87 -13.16 -19.79 -14.08
C ALA A 87 -13.47 -18.30 -14.33
N SER A 88 -14.63 -17.99 -14.94
CA SER A 88 -15.13 -16.63 -15.15
C SER A 88 -15.33 -15.90 -13.82
N GLU A 89 -15.90 -16.60 -12.84
CA GLU A 89 -16.06 -16.16 -11.46
C GLU A 89 -14.74 -15.92 -10.72
N ALA A 90 -13.78 -16.84 -10.85
CA ALA A 90 -12.43 -16.68 -10.31
C ALA A 90 -11.68 -15.51 -10.97
N MET A 91 -12.03 -15.14 -12.20
CA MET A 91 -11.51 -13.95 -12.86
C MET A 91 -12.09 -12.66 -12.26
N THR A 92 -13.41 -12.61 -12.04
CA THR A 92 -14.07 -11.50 -11.34
C THR A 92 -13.47 -11.29 -9.93
N ASP A 93 -13.30 -12.38 -9.17
CA ASP A 93 -12.68 -12.33 -7.84
C ASP A 93 -11.23 -11.84 -7.92
N TYR A 94 -10.43 -12.36 -8.86
CA TYR A 94 -9.03 -11.95 -9.06
C TYR A 94 -8.88 -10.45 -9.38
N MET A 95 -9.72 -9.92 -10.25
CA MET A 95 -9.74 -8.48 -10.57
C MET A 95 -10.15 -7.64 -9.36
N PHE A 96 -11.09 -8.11 -8.55
CA PHE A 96 -11.54 -7.38 -7.37
C PHE A 96 -10.57 -7.49 -6.18
N ASP A 97 -9.86 -8.61 -6.03
CA ASP A 97 -8.74 -8.76 -5.10
C ASP A 97 -7.59 -7.79 -5.45
N LEU A 98 -7.33 -7.59 -6.74
CA LEU A 98 -6.40 -6.57 -7.22
C LEU A 98 -6.89 -5.16 -6.86
N ALA A 99 -8.17 -4.85 -7.08
CA ALA A 99 -8.78 -3.57 -6.67
C ALA A 99 -8.67 -3.33 -5.15
N LYS A 100 -8.97 -4.34 -4.31
CA LYS A 100 -8.81 -4.29 -2.85
C LYS A 100 -7.35 -4.07 -2.44
N SER A 101 -6.38 -4.60 -3.19
CA SER A 101 -4.95 -4.38 -2.93
C SER A 101 -4.50 -2.94 -3.18
N LEU A 102 -5.15 -2.24 -4.12
CA LEU A 102 -4.94 -0.82 -4.44
C LEU A 102 -5.69 0.11 -3.48
N LEU A 103 -6.80 -0.35 -2.90
CA LEU A 103 -7.68 0.42 -2.01
C LEU A 103 -7.80 -0.23 -0.61
N PRO A 104 -6.69 -0.57 0.09
CA PRO A 104 -6.73 -1.45 1.26
C PRO A 104 -7.51 -0.87 2.44
N HIS A 105 -7.66 0.46 2.51
CA HIS A 105 -8.36 1.15 3.59
C HIS A 105 -9.89 1.10 3.44
N ARG A 106 -10.42 0.98 2.21
CA ARG A 106 -11.88 1.00 1.94
C ARG A 106 -12.56 -0.36 2.13
N VAL A 107 -11.79 -1.42 2.43
CA VAL A 107 -12.29 -2.81 2.53
C VAL A 107 -13.02 -3.08 3.86
N ASP A 108 -12.70 -2.31 4.91
CA ASP A 108 -13.34 -2.38 6.22
C ASP A 108 -14.50 -1.37 6.38
N GLU A 109 -14.71 -0.49 5.39
CA GLU A 109 -15.71 0.58 5.42
C GLU A 109 -16.98 0.18 4.67
N ASN A 110 -18.13 0.17 5.37
CA ASN A 110 -19.43 -0.26 4.82
C ASN A 110 -20.10 0.81 3.92
N ASP A 111 -19.31 1.60 3.21
CA ASP A 111 -19.74 2.70 2.33
C ASP A 111 -19.14 2.59 0.90
N PHE A 112 -18.43 1.51 0.58
CA PHE A 112 -17.73 1.36 -0.70
C PHE A 112 -18.70 1.38 -1.90
N THR A 113 -18.43 2.26 -2.86
CA THR A 113 -19.22 2.38 -4.11
C THR A 113 -18.36 2.13 -5.34
N TYR A 114 -18.89 1.39 -6.31
CA TYR A 114 -18.18 1.18 -7.58
C TYR A 114 -19.13 1.09 -8.78
N VAL A 115 -18.57 1.28 -9.98
CA VAL A 115 -19.29 1.18 -11.25
C VAL A 115 -18.75 0.00 -12.07
N ASP A 116 -19.66 -0.83 -12.58
CA ASP A 116 -19.38 -1.93 -13.50
C ASP A 116 -19.69 -1.48 -14.94
N LEU A 117 -18.65 -1.06 -15.64
CA LEU A 117 -18.70 -0.45 -16.97
C LEU A 117 -18.79 -1.55 -18.04
N GLY A 118 -19.97 -1.74 -18.60
CA GLY A 118 -20.26 -2.84 -19.53
C GLY A 118 -20.76 -4.11 -18.84
N SER A 119 -21.36 -3.98 -17.65
CA SER A 119 -21.88 -5.03 -16.75
C SER A 119 -22.74 -6.17 -17.34
N GLY A 120 -23.19 -6.06 -18.59
CA GLY A 120 -23.96 -7.09 -19.28
C GLY A 120 -25.24 -7.46 -18.54
N THR A 121 -25.34 -8.71 -18.05
CA THR A 121 -26.46 -9.22 -17.25
C THR A 121 -26.25 -9.06 -15.74
N GLY A 122 -25.31 -8.22 -15.31
CA GLY A 122 -24.97 -7.93 -13.91
C GLY A 122 -24.23 -9.06 -13.19
N ALA A 123 -23.64 -10.01 -13.91
CA ALA A 123 -23.12 -11.26 -13.33
C ALA A 123 -21.94 -11.02 -12.37
N ALA A 124 -20.98 -10.16 -12.77
CA ALA A 124 -19.86 -9.76 -11.92
C ALA A 124 -20.36 -8.99 -10.69
N ALA A 125 -21.24 -8.00 -10.87
CA ALA A 125 -21.74 -7.19 -9.77
C ALA A 125 -22.56 -7.93 -8.72
N ILE A 126 -23.38 -8.90 -9.14
CA ILE A 126 -24.10 -9.80 -8.21
C ILE A 126 -23.08 -10.55 -7.35
N ARG A 127 -22.11 -11.23 -7.99
CA ARG A 127 -21.07 -12.00 -7.26
C ARG A 127 -20.31 -11.14 -6.26
N LEU A 128 -19.83 -9.97 -6.69
CA LEU A 128 -19.03 -9.10 -5.85
C LEU A 128 -19.84 -8.62 -4.64
N CYS A 129 -21.10 -8.21 -4.82
CA CYS A 129 -21.96 -7.82 -3.70
C CYS A 129 -22.39 -9.00 -2.80
N GLU A 130 -22.52 -10.22 -3.31
CA GLU A 130 -22.77 -11.43 -2.50
C GLU A 130 -21.56 -11.76 -1.60
N HIS A 131 -20.34 -11.73 -2.16
CA HIS A 131 -19.12 -12.11 -1.44
C HIS A 131 -18.50 -10.99 -0.60
N ASN A 132 -18.83 -9.72 -0.86
CA ASN A 132 -18.23 -8.57 -0.18
C ASN A 132 -19.35 -7.70 0.44
N PRO A 133 -19.73 -7.93 1.71
CA PRO A 133 -20.81 -7.19 2.37
C PRO A 133 -20.56 -5.68 2.54
N PHE A 134 -19.29 -5.26 2.57
CA PHE A 134 -18.89 -3.85 2.72
C PHE A 134 -19.24 -2.98 1.51
N ILE A 135 -19.49 -3.58 0.33
CA ILE A 135 -19.95 -2.84 -0.86
C ILE A 135 -21.35 -2.28 -0.58
N LEU A 136 -21.44 -0.96 -0.40
CA LEU A 136 -22.71 -0.28 -0.18
C LEU A 136 -23.57 -0.31 -1.46
N GLN A 137 -22.98 0.05 -2.60
CA GLN A 137 -23.68 0.13 -3.87
C GLN A 137 -22.77 -0.18 -5.07
N ALA A 138 -23.31 -0.93 -6.03
CA ALA A 138 -22.73 -1.19 -7.34
C ALA A 138 -23.63 -0.60 -8.43
N THR A 139 -23.08 0.25 -9.30
CA THR A 139 -23.81 0.79 -10.46
C THR A 139 -23.44 0.01 -11.72
N CYS A 140 -24.35 -0.82 -12.18
CA CYS A 140 -24.25 -1.64 -13.40
C CYS A 140 -24.61 -0.80 -14.63
N LEU A 141 -23.61 -0.35 -15.39
CA LEU A 141 -23.80 0.44 -16.60
C LEU A 141 -23.72 -0.47 -17.84
N ASN A 142 -24.70 -0.41 -18.74
CA ASN A 142 -24.68 -1.14 -20.01
C ASN A 142 -25.66 -0.54 -21.02
N LEU A 143 -25.35 -0.63 -22.32
CA LEU A 143 -26.14 -0.08 -23.43
C LEU A 143 -27.32 -0.97 -23.86
N CYS A 144 -27.45 -2.18 -23.32
CA CYS A 144 -28.48 -3.14 -23.73
C CYS A 144 -29.62 -3.25 -22.73
N HIS A 145 -30.76 -2.65 -23.07
CA HIS A 145 -31.98 -2.68 -22.26
C HIS A 145 -32.45 -4.11 -21.92
N ALA A 146 -32.39 -5.05 -22.88
CA ALA A 146 -32.77 -6.45 -22.63
C ALA A 146 -31.85 -7.18 -21.62
N GLN A 147 -30.56 -6.85 -21.59
CA GLN A 147 -29.64 -7.38 -20.58
C GLN A 147 -29.85 -6.69 -19.22
N ASN A 148 -30.13 -5.39 -19.22
CA ASN A 148 -30.45 -4.60 -18.02
C ASN A 148 -31.72 -5.10 -17.32
N MET A 149 -32.77 -5.44 -18.08
CA MET A 149 -33.98 -6.09 -17.55
C MET A 149 -33.68 -7.45 -16.89
N LYS A 150 -32.76 -8.24 -17.46
CA LYS A 150 -32.28 -9.49 -16.81
C LYS A 150 -31.47 -9.20 -15.54
N ALA A 151 -30.59 -8.21 -15.56
CA ALA A 151 -29.81 -7.80 -14.40
C ALA A 151 -30.74 -7.37 -13.24
N MET A 152 -31.80 -6.60 -13.53
CA MET A 152 -32.78 -6.17 -12.53
C MET A 152 -33.51 -7.35 -11.91
N GLN A 153 -33.93 -8.31 -12.72
CA GLN A 153 -34.57 -9.53 -12.24
C GLN A 153 -33.62 -10.35 -11.34
N ARG A 154 -32.37 -10.59 -11.80
CA ARG A 154 -31.38 -11.37 -11.05
C ARG A 154 -30.97 -10.70 -9.74
N ALA A 155 -30.75 -9.38 -9.74
CA ALA A 155 -30.45 -8.62 -8.53
C ALA A 155 -31.59 -8.73 -7.50
N LYS A 156 -32.84 -8.75 -7.96
CA LYS A 156 -34.00 -8.99 -7.08
C LYS A 156 -34.07 -10.42 -6.57
N GLU A 157 -33.78 -11.42 -7.40
CA GLU A 157 -33.73 -12.84 -7.02
C GLU A 157 -32.62 -13.14 -6.00
N ALA A 158 -31.46 -12.49 -6.12
CA ALA A 158 -30.36 -12.53 -5.15
C ALA A 158 -30.58 -11.69 -3.89
N GLY A 159 -31.71 -10.95 -3.78
CA GLY A 159 -31.98 -10.05 -2.64
C GLY A 159 -31.13 -8.77 -2.61
N LEU A 160 -30.42 -8.47 -3.69
CA LEU A 160 -29.49 -7.34 -3.85
C LEU A 160 -30.08 -6.10 -4.54
N GLY A 161 -31.38 -6.08 -4.85
CA GLY A 161 -32.02 -4.99 -5.62
C GLY A 161 -31.95 -3.58 -5.00
N ASN A 162 -31.53 -3.44 -3.73
CA ASN A 162 -31.26 -2.15 -3.09
C ASN A 162 -29.76 -1.77 -3.07
N ARG A 163 -28.87 -2.69 -3.48
CA ARG A 163 -27.40 -2.51 -3.57
C ARG A 163 -26.92 -2.43 -5.02
N LEU A 164 -27.70 -2.92 -5.99
CA LEU A 164 -27.40 -2.83 -7.42
C LEU A 164 -28.32 -1.81 -8.10
N GLU A 165 -27.73 -0.74 -8.62
CA GLU A 165 -28.38 0.22 -9.50
C GLU A 165 -28.05 -0.16 -10.95
N ILE A 166 -29.04 -0.16 -11.85
CA ILE A 166 -28.85 -0.58 -13.24
C ILE A 166 -29.22 0.56 -14.17
N VAL A 167 -28.28 0.96 -15.03
CA VAL A 167 -28.34 2.19 -15.81
C VAL A 167 -28.15 1.89 -17.29
N ASP A 168 -29.14 2.27 -18.10
CA ASP A 168 -29.03 2.33 -19.56
C ASP A 168 -28.08 3.48 -19.95
N GLY A 169 -26.85 3.18 -20.38
CA GLY A 169 -25.85 4.20 -20.69
C GLY A 169 -24.52 3.68 -21.25
N SER A 170 -23.68 4.59 -21.73
CA SER A 170 -22.38 4.29 -22.36
C SER A 170 -21.23 4.51 -21.38
N PHE A 171 -20.24 3.62 -21.36
CA PHE A 171 -19.00 3.85 -20.60
C PHE A 171 -18.08 4.94 -21.21
N GLU A 172 -18.47 5.52 -22.36
CA GLU A 172 -17.83 6.71 -22.96
C GLU A 172 -18.52 8.03 -22.62
N ASP A 173 -19.68 7.98 -21.95
CA ASP A 173 -20.50 9.14 -21.52
C ASP A 173 -21.42 8.67 -20.37
N VAL A 174 -20.87 8.65 -19.16
CA VAL A 174 -21.51 8.06 -17.97
C VAL A 174 -22.38 9.14 -17.30
N PRO A 175 -23.70 8.93 -17.13
CA PRO A 175 -24.66 9.97 -16.74
C PRO A 175 -24.61 10.28 -15.22
N THR A 176 -23.46 10.67 -14.71
CA THR A 176 -23.20 10.94 -13.29
C THR A 176 -22.21 12.09 -13.10
N ALA A 177 -22.14 12.63 -11.88
CA ALA A 177 -21.20 13.68 -11.49
C ALA A 177 -19.73 13.20 -11.52
N ASN A 178 -18.80 14.10 -11.27
CA ASN A 178 -17.40 13.72 -11.05
C ASN A 178 -17.25 13.07 -9.67
N ASP A 179 -16.20 12.25 -9.49
CA ASP A 179 -15.75 11.78 -8.18
C ASP A 179 -16.83 11.04 -7.34
N VAL A 180 -17.57 10.13 -7.96
CA VAL A 180 -18.70 9.40 -7.36
C VAL A 180 -18.30 8.01 -6.85
N PHE A 181 -17.40 7.32 -7.54
CA PHE A 181 -17.07 5.91 -7.29
C PHE A 181 -15.66 5.73 -6.72
N ASP A 182 -15.48 4.77 -5.82
CA ASP A 182 -14.15 4.35 -5.33
C ASP A 182 -13.40 3.54 -6.40
N LEU A 183 -14.14 2.80 -7.23
CA LEU A 183 -13.61 1.90 -8.26
C LEU A 183 -14.42 2.00 -9.57
N ALA A 184 -13.72 2.06 -10.70
CA ALA A 184 -14.25 1.69 -12.01
C ALA A 184 -13.81 0.26 -12.36
N PHE A 185 -14.76 -0.62 -12.62
CA PHE A 185 -14.55 -2.04 -12.94
C PHE A 185 -15.04 -2.34 -14.36
N SER A 186 -14.36 -3.19 -15.12
CA SER A 186 -14.87 -3.68 -16.42
C SER A 186 -14.25 -5.01 -16.84
N GLN A 187 -15.06 -6.04 -17.07
CA GLN A 187 -14.59 -7.36 -17.51
C GLN A 187 -14.99 -7.61 -18.98
N ASP A 188 -14.02 -7.68 -19.88
CA ASP A 188 -14.16 -7.98 -21.32
C ASP A 188 -15.08 -7.03 -22.14
N ALA A 189 -15.40 -5.84 -21.65
CA ALA A 189 -16.30 -4.90 -22.34
C ALA A 189 -15.57 -3.83 -23.16
N PHE A 190 -14.39 -3.37 -22.71
CA PHE A 190 -13.70 -2.24 -23.32
C PHE A 190 -13.17 -2.50 -24.75
N ILE A 191 -13.05 -3.75 -25.22
CA ILE A 191 -12.71 -4.07 -26.62
C ILE A 191 -13.73 -3.47 -27.61
N HIS A 192 -14.97 -3.25 -27.18
CA HIS A 192 -16.02 -2.65 -28.01
C HIS A 192 -16.14 -1.13 -27.85
N SER A 193 -15.20 -0.48 -27.16
CA SER A 193 -15.08 0.98 -27.16
C SER A 193 -14.84 1.51 -28.57
N VAL A 194 -15.45 2.66 -28.87
CA VAL A 194 -15.19 3.45 -30.08
C VAL A 194 -13.87 4.23 -29.92
N SER A 195 -13.52 4.63 -28.69
CA SER A 195 -12.22 5.21 -28.37
C SER A 195 -11.78 4.91 -26.92
N LYS A 196 -10.70 4.12 -26.79
CA LYS A 196 -10.05 3.79 -25.51
C LYS A 196 -9.72 5.05 -24.70
N LYS A 197 -9.18 6.07 -25.38
CA LYS A 197 -8.84 7.36 -24.76
C LYS A 197 -10.04 8.07 -24.12
N ARG A 198 -11.24 7.99 -24.72
CA ARG A 198 -12.46 8.55 -24.12
C ARG A 198 -12.90 7.72 -22.91
N THR A 199 -12.95 6.40 -23.06
CA THR A 199 -13.32 5.47 -21.98
C THR A 199 -12.44 5.66 -20.74
N PHE A 200 -11.12 5.78 -20.89
CA PHE A 200 -10.21 5.98 -19.75
C PHE A 200 -10.33 7.37 -19.12
N ALA A 201 -10.58 8.42 -19.91
CA ALA A 201 -10.83 9.77 -19.39
C ALA A 201 -12.19 9.88 -18.68
N GLU A 202 -13.20 9.17 -19.16
CA GLU A 202 -14.53 9.16 -18.54
C GLU A 202 -14.54 8.33 -17.24
N ALA A 203 -13.87 7.17 -17.23
CA ALA A 203 -13.59 6.44 -16.00
C ALA A 203 -12.79 7.29 -14.99
N TYR A 204 -11.83 8.10 -15.45
CA TYR A 204 -11.07 9.01 -14.59
C TYR A 204 -11.95 10.10 -13.97
N ARG A 205 -12.89 10.64 -14.76
CA ARG A 205 -13.82 11.70 -14.32
C ARG A 205 -14.73 11.24 -13.17
N ILE A 206 -15.26 10.02 -13.26
CA ILE A 206 -16.27 9.50 -12.31
C ILE A 206 -15.69 8.81 -11.06
N VAL A 207 -14.41 8.43 -11.09
CA VAL A 207 -13.72 7.83 -9.93
C VAL A 207 -13.16 8.93 -9.03
N LYS A 208 -13.29 8.77 -7.70
CA LYS A 208 -12.79 9.69 -6.66
C LYS A 208 -11.26 9.82 -6.67
N PRO A 209 -10.69 10.93 -6.17
CA PRO A 209 -9.25 11.03 -5.92
C PRO A 209 -8.76 9.86 -5.06
N GLY A 210 -7.66 9.22 -5.46
CA GLY A 210 -7.14 8.01 -4.82
C GLY A 210 -7.82 6.69 -5.17
N GLY A 211 -8.99 6.74 -5.82
CA GLY A 211 -9.72 5.57 -6.33
C GLY A 211 -8.99 4.83 -7.45
N ALA A 212 -9.57 3.72 -7.90
CA ALA A 212 -8.93 2.80 -8.85
C ALA A 212 -9.73 2.58 -10.15
N LEU A 213 -9.02 2.20 -11.19
CA LEU A 213 -9.55 1.55 -12.39
C LEU A 213 -8.97 0.14 -12.44
N VAL A 214 -9.82 -0.88 -12.62
CA VAL A 214 -9.40 -2.24 -12.95
C VAL A 214 -10.26 -2.76 -14.09
N PHE A 215 -9.61 -3.14 -15.20
CA PHE A 215 -10.31 -3.77 -16.31
C PHE A 215 -9.54 -4.96 -16.88
N CYS A 216 -10.27 -5.92 -17.44
CA CYS A 216 -9.69 -7.02 -18.21
C CYS A 216 -10.18 -6.94 -19.65
N ASP A 217 -9.30 -7.19 -20.62
CA ASP A 217 -9.67 -7.04 -22.03
C ASP A 217 -8.78 -7.84 -22.99
N LEU A 218 -9.29 -8.05 -24.20
CA LEU A 218 -8.56 -8.71 -25.29
C LEU A 218 -7.86 -7.65 -26.15
N MET A 219 -6.53 -7.62 -26.05
CA MET A 219 -5.65 -6.57 -26.56
C MET A 219 -4.86 -7.04 -27.78
N ASN A 220 -4.40 -6.11 -28.61
CA ASN A 220 -3.53 -6.40 -29.75
C ASN A 220 -2.19 -6.97 -29.25
N GLY A 221 -1.76 -8.12 -29.78
CA GLY A 221 -0.54 -8.78 -29.31
C GLY A 221 0.76 -8.20 -29.90
N ALA A 222 0.66 -7.46 -31.01
CA ALA A 222 1.75 -6.80 -31.73
C ALA A 222 2.95 -7.68 -32.11
N ASP A 223 2.71 -8.98 -32.33
CA ASP A 223 3.73 -9.88 -32.88
C ASP A 223 4.08 -9.50 -34.33
N PRO A 224 5.39 -9.31 -34.67
CA PRO A 224 5.80 -8.87 -36.00
C PRO A 224 5.59 -9.92 -37.11
N ASP A 225 5.38 -11.20 -36.78
CA ASP A 225 5.12 -12.28 -37.75
C ASP A 225 3.62 -12.43 -38.08
N VAL A 226 2.77 -11.54 -37.54
CA VAL A 226 1.34 -11.46 -37.84
C VAL A 226 1.08 -10.48 -38.98
N SER A 227 0.31 -10.91 -39.99
CA SER A 227 0.08 -10.09 -41.18
C SER A 227 -0.97 -8.99 -40.95
N VAL A 228 -0.82 -7.86 -41.66
CA VAL A 228 -1.79 -6.75 -41.66
C VAL A 228 -3.19 -7.22 -42.11
N GLU A 229 -3.27 -8.21 -43.00
CA GLU A 229 -4.53 -8.79 -43.44
C GLU A 229 -5.19 -9.62 -42.32
N GLU A 230 -4.42 -10.39 -41.57
CA GLU A 230 -4.91 -11.15 -40.42
C GLU A 230 -5.40 -10.24 -39.29
N HIS A 231 -4.68 -9.13 -39.04
CA HIS A 231 -5.08 -8.08 -38.09
C HIS A 231 -6.36 -7.35 -38.53
N TYR A 232 -6.46 -6.96 -39.80
CA TYR A 232 -7.68 -6.36 -40.37
C TYR A 232 -8.88 -7.32 -40.33
N ASN A 233 -8.67 -8.60 -40.63
CA ASN A 233 -9.72 -9.61 -40.55
C ASN A 233 -10.18 -9.84 -39.10
N PHE A 234 -9.26 -9.76 -38.11
CA PHE A 234 -9.63 -9.79 -36.70
C PHE A 234 -10.48 -8.57 -36.31
N THR A 235 -9.97 -7.35 -36.51
CA THR A 235 -10.65 -6.12 -36.08
C THR A 235 -12.02 -5.99 -36.73
N LYS A 236 -12.13 -6.26 -38.03
CA LYS A 236 -13.39 -6.26 -38.78
C LYS A 236 -14.38 -7.31 -38.29
N SER A 237 -13.95 -8.55 -38.06
CA SER A 237 -14.85 -9.62 -37.61
C SER A 237 -15.30 -9.45 -36.16
N ASN A 238 -14.63 -8.63 -35.36
CA ASN A 238 -14.96 -8.43 -33.94
C ASN A 238 -15.46 -7.02 -33.61
N VAL A 239 -15.63 -6.16 -34.63
CA VAL A 239 -16.05 -4.75 -34.53
C VAL A 239 -15.18 -3.98 -33.52
N VAL A 240 -13.87 -4.16 -33.64
CA VAL A 240 -12.90 -3.44 -32.81
C VAL A 240 -12.45 -2.20 -33.56
N ASN A 241 -12.72 -1.02 -33.00
CA ASN A 241 -12.35 0.26 -33.61
C ASN A 241 -10.93 0.68 -33.20
N ASP A 242 -10.61 0.56 -31.91
CA ASP A 242 -9.41 1.10 -31.27
C ASP A 242 -8.64 -0.03 -30.57
N TRP A 243 -7.99 -0.89 -31.38
CA TRP A 243 -7.37 -2.13 -30.89
C TRP A 243 -5.92 -1.94 -30.47
N LEU A 244 -5.76 -1.32 -29.30
CA LEU A 244 -4.48 -1.02 -28.68
C LEU A 244 -3.77 -2.27 -28.10
N THR A 245 -2.44 -2.25 -28.07
CA THR A 245 -1.62 -3.22 -27.32
C THR A 245 -1.71 -2.99 -25.80
N PRO A 246 -1.23 -3.90 -24.93
CA PRO A 246 -1.14 -3.64 -23.49
C PRO A 246 -0.38 -2.34 -23.17
N GLU A 247 0.74 -2.09 -23.84
CA GLU A 247 1.57 -0.89 -23.66
C GLU A 247 0.86 0.38 -24.13
N GLU A 248 0.14 0.33 -25.25
CA GLU A 248 -0.67 1.45 -25.76
C GLU A 248 -1.88 1.73 -24.86
N ASN A 249 -2.55 0.69 -24.33
CA ASN A 249 -3.61 0.87 -23.32
C ASN A 249 -3.06 1.52 -22.04
N MET A 250 -1.89 1.07 -21.57
CA MET A 250 -1.23 1.69 -20.41
C MET A 250 -0.90 3.17 -20.67
N GLN A 251 -0.38 3.50 -21.86
CA GLN A 251 -0.09 4.89 -22.22
C GLN A 251 -1.38 5.72 -22.32
N ALA A 252 -2.44 5.20 -22.94
CA ALA A 252 -3.73 5.87 -23.03
C ALA A 252 -4.38 6.11 -21.64
N CYS A 253 -4.12 5.24 -20.65
CA CYS A 253 -4.48 5.49 -19.26
C CYS A 253 -3.66 6.66 -18.67
N ARG A 254 -2.33 6.68 -18.86
CA ARG A 254 -1.46 7.77 -18.38
C ARG A 254 -1.81 9.13 -18.99
N ASP A 255 -2.12 9.15 -20.29
CA ASP A 255 -2.62 10.30 -21.05
C ASP A 255 -3.97 10.81 -20.54
N ALA A 256 -4.81 9.93 -19.98
CA ALA A 256 -6.09 10.27 -19.36
C ALA A 256 -5.95 10.73 -17.89
N GLY A 257 -4.73 10.83 -17.36
CA GLY A 257 -4.43 11.30 -16.00
C GLY A 257 -4.08 10.20 -15.00
N TRP A 258 -4.35 8.92 -15.32
CA TRP A 258 -4.08 7.81 -14.41
C TRP A 258 -2.60 7.67 -14.05
N ARG A 259 -2.33 7.19 -12.83
CA ARG A 259 -1.00 6.90 -12.28
C ARG A 259 -0.95 5.46 -11.78
N ASP A 260 0.26 4.99 -11.47
CA ASP A 260 0.51 3.58 -11.09
C ASP A 260 -0.15 2.56 -12.05
N VAL A 261 -0.07 2.85 -13.36
CA VAL A 261 -0.66 2.00 -14.38
C VAL A 261 0.24 0.78 -14.62
N GLN A 262 -0.30 -0.41 -14.37
CA GLN A 262 0.38 -1.69 -14.54
C GLN A 262 -0.54 -2.69 -15.26
N TRP A 263 0.04 -3.79 -15.75
CA TRP A 263 -0.71 -4.85 -16.43
C TRP A 263 -0.23 -6.25 -16.04
N VAL A 264 -1.13 -7.23 -16.12
CA VAL A 264 -0.84 -8.65 -15.89
C VAL A 264 -1.25 -9.45 -17.12
N ASP A 265 -0.31 -10.17 -17.71
CA ASP A 265 -0.55 -11.07 -18.84
C ASP A 265 -1.30 -12.33 -18.38
N LEU A 266 -2.47 -12.57 -18.96
CA LEU A 266 -3.32 -13.73 -18.74
C LEU A 266 -3.59 -14.50 -20.04
N THR A 267 -2.76 -14.31 -21.07
CA THR A 267 -2.94 -14.92 -22.40
C THR A 267 -2.96 -16.46 -22.32
N THR A 268 -2.32 -17.07 -21.32
CA THR A 268 -2.44 -18.51 -21.04
C THR A 268 -3.84 -18.91 -20.53
N ASP A 269 -4.46 -18.11 -19.65
CA ASP A 269 -5.80 -18.36 -19.10
C ASP A 269 -6.88 -18.29 -20.21
N ILE A 270 -6.83 -17.29 -21.10
CA ILE A 270 -7.78 -17.23 -22.24
C ILE A 270 -7.55 -18.39 -23.23
N ARG A 271 -6.30 -18.84 -23.42
CA ARG A 271 -5.99 -20.00 -24.26
C ARG A 271 -6.62 -21.28 -23.73
N ILE A 272 -6.53 -21.52 -22.42
CA ILE A 272 -7.21 -22.65 -21.75
C ILE A 272 -8.73 -22.53 -21.95
N SER A 273 -9.28 -21.33 -21.81
CA SER A 273 -10.71 -21.05 -22.07
C SER A 273 -11.13 -21.48 -23.49
N PHE A 274 -10.37 -21.11 -24.54
CA PHE A 274 -10.64 -21.56 -25.91
C PHE A 274 -10.44 -23.06 -26.11
N GLN A 275 -9.41 -23.68 -25.53
CA GLN A 275 -9.22 -25.14 -25.59
C GLN A 275 -10.37 -25.92 -24.95
N ARG A 276 -10.91 -25.41 -23.83
CA ARG A 276 -12.07 -26.01 -23.15
C ARG A 276 -13.34 -25.88 -23.98
N MET A 277 -13.58 -24.73 -24.59
CA MET A 277 -14.65 -24.58 -25.59
C MET A 277 -14.49 -25.56 -26.75
N LEU A 278 -13.29 -25.67 -27.34
CA LEU A 278 -13.03 -26.58 -28.46
C LEU A 278 -13.35 -28.05 -28.11
N LYS A 279 -12.92 -28.50 -26.91
CA LYS A 279 -13.23 -29.83 -26.38
C LYS A 279 -14.75 -30.06 -26.25
N LYS A 280 -15.49 -29.12 -25.65
CA LYS A 280 -16.95 -29.21 -25.48
C LYS A 280 -17.69 -29.29 -26.84
N VAL A 281 -17.34 -28.43 -27.79
CA VAL A 281 -17.97 -28.39 -29.13
C VAL A 281 -17.67 -29.66 -29.92
N THR A 282 -16.43 -30.17 -29.81
CA THR A 282 -16.03 -31.44 -30.44
C THR A 282 -16.78 -32.62 -29.83
N PHE A 283 -16.87 -32.70 -28.50
CA PHE A 283 -17.63 -33.73 -27.81
C PHE A 283 -19.12 -33.69 -28.19
N ALA A 284 -19.74 -32.51 -28.29
CA ALA A 284 -21.11 -32.36 -28.75
C ALA A 284 -21.30 -32.83 -30.20
N LEU A 285 -20.37 -32.53 -31.11
CA LEU A 285 -20.39 -32.99 -32.50
C LEU A 285 -20.25 -34.52 -32.64
N GLU A 286 -19.50 -35.16 -31.75
CA GLU A 286 -19.25 -36.61 -31.77
C GLU A 286 -20.33 -37.43 -31.05
N HIS A 287 -20.80 -36.96 -29.89
CA HIS A 287 -21.62 -37.73 -28.95
C HIS A 287 -23.04 -37.17 -28.75
N GLY A 288 -23.36 -35.99 -29.27
CA GLY A 288 -24.69 -35.38 -29.18
C GLY A 288 -25.73 -36.15 -30.00
N HIS A 289 -26.57 -36.94 -29.33
CA HIS A 289 -27.71 -37.58 -29.99
C HIS A 289 -28.82 -36.56 -30.30
N ALA A 290 -29.38 -36.66 -31.51
CA ALA A 290 -30.50 -35.85 -32.01
C ALA A 290 -30.26 -34.33 -32.18
N ILE A 291 -29.09 -33.92 -32.69
CA ILE A 291 -28.89 -32.56 -33.23
C ILE A 291 -29.34 -32.49 -34.70
N SER A 292 -29.91 -31.37 -35.15
CA SER A 292 -30.33 -31.23 -36.55
C SER A 292 -29.14 -30.99 -37.49
N ASN A 293 -29.32 -31.23 -38.80
CA ASN A 293 -28.25 -31.02 -39.79
C ASN A 293 -27.80 -29.54 -39.86
N SER A 294 -28.70 -28.58 -39.66
CA SER A 294 -28.34 -27.15 -39.62
C SER A 294 -27.47 -26.81 -38.41
N ASP A 295 -27.81 -27.37 -37.24
CA ASP A 295 -27.06 -27.11 -36.02
C ASP A 295 -25.67 -27.75 -36.10
N ARG A 296 -25.58 -28.96 -36.69
CA ARG A 296 -24.31 -29.66 -36.90
C ARG A 296 -23.34 -28.86 -37.77
N VAL A 297 -23.82 -28.17 -38.81
CA VAL A 297 -22.99 -27.27 -39.63
C VAL A 297 -22.51 -26.07 -38.80
N GLN A 298 -23.41 -25.40 -38.07
CA GLN A 298 -23.03 -24.26 -37.22
C GLN A 298 -22.01 -24.63 -36.13
N LEU A 299 -22.12 -25.83 -35.55
CA LEU A 299 -21.17 -26.38 -34.59
C LEU A 299 -19.78 -26.62 -35.23
N MET A 300 -19.73 -27.05 -36.49
CA MET A 300 -18.46 -27.23 -37.22
C MET A 300 -17.81 -25.88 -37.53
N ASP A 301 -18.57 -24.91 -38.05
CA ASP A 301 -18.07 -23.55 -38.32
C ASP A 301 -17.51 -22.90 -37.03
N TYR A 302 -18.19 -23.11 -35.91
CA TYR A 302 -17.77 -22.58 -34.60
C TYR A 302 -16.55 -23.32 -34.01
N ARG A 303 -16.48 -24.65 -34.14
CA ARG A 303 -15.27 -25.43 -33.79
C ARG A 303 -14.05 -24.91 -34.54
N ASP A 304 -14.20 -24.69 -35.85
CA ASP A 304 -13.11 -24.23 -36.71
C ASP A 304 -12.71 -22.79 -36.38
N SER A 305 -13.68 -21.93 -36.06
CA SER A 305 -13.42 -20.59 -35.53
C SER A 305 -12.65 -20.61 -34.19
N ILE A 306 -13.04 -21.43 -33.21
CA ILE A 306 -12.30 -21.59 -31.95
C ILE A 306 -10.88 -22.10 -32.21
N PHE A 307 -10.72 -23.08 -33.10
CA PHE A 307 -9.39 -23.58 -33.47
C PHE A 307 -8.53 -22.46 -34.06
N THR A 308 -9.08 -21.63 -34.95
CA THR A 308 -8.41 -20.42 -35.44
C THR A 308 -8.02 -19.48 -34.28
N ARG A 309 -8.89 -19.25 -33.28
CA ARG A 309 -8.53 -18.42 -32.10
C ARG A 309 -7.33 -18.95 -31.33
N ILE A 310 -7.24 -20.26 -31.11
CA ILE A 310 -6.09 -20.87 -30.44
C ILE A 310 -4.82 -20.65 -31.26
N THR A 311 -4.87 -20.85 -32.59
CA THR A 311 -3.70 -20.59 -33.45
C THR A 311 -3.32 -19.11 -33.55
N GLN A 312 -4.29 -18.20 -33.39
CA GLN A 312 -4.05 -16.75 -33.35
C GLN A 312 -3.36 -16.33 -32.05
N ILE A 313 -3.72 -16.94 -30.91
CA ILE A 313 -3.02 -16.76 -29.63
C ILE A 313 -1.59 -17.30 -29.73
N ASP A 314 -1.43 -18.52 -30.27
CA ASP A 314 -0.12 -19.17 -30.42
C ASP A 314 0.84 -18.44 -31.38
N ARG A 315 0.31 -17.54 -32.21
CA ARG A 315 1.06 -16.64 -33.11
C ARG A 315 1.10 -15.18 -32.64
N GLY A 316 0.67 -14.88 -31.41
CA GLY A 316 0.77 -13.53 -30.85
C GLY A 316 -0.11 -12.45 -31.50
N LEU A 317 -1.18 -12.81 -32.24
CA LEU A 317 -2.12 -11.83 -32.80
C LEU A 317 -2.82 -11.03 -31.69
N PHE A 318 -3.15 -11.69 -30.57
CA PHE A 318 -3.81 -11.03 -29.45
C PHE A 318 -3.36 -11.59 -28.10
N LYS A 319 -3.39 -10.70 -27.09
CA LYS A 319 -3.17 -11.00 -25.68
C LYS A 319 -4.48 -10.82 -24.91
N TRP A 320 -4.57 -11.42 -23.73
CA TRP A 320 -5.64 -11.12 -22.78
C TRP A 320 -5.02 -10.75 -21.44
N ALA A 321 -5.46 -9.65 -20.85
CA ALA A 321 -4.74 -9.01 -19.77
C ALA A 321 -5.66 -8.22 -18.84
N VAL A 322 -5.29 -8.16 -17.57
CA VAL A 322 -5.80 -7.15 -16.63
C VAL A 322 -4.89 -5.93 -16.70
N ILE A 323 -5.48 -4.74 -16.80
CA ILE A 323 -4.81 -3.47 -16.52
C ILE A 323 -5.46 -2.87 -15.27
N HIS A 324 -4.63 -2.31 -14.41
CA HIS A 324 -5.08 -1.53 -13.28
C HIS A 324 -4.32 -0.23 -13.16
N ALA A 325 -4.95 0.77 -12.52
CA ALA A 325 -4.39 2.08 -12.29
C ALA A 325 -5.06 2.78 -11.10
N ARG A 326 -4.43 3.85 -10.62
CA ARG A 326 -4.95 4.71 -9.55
C ARG A 326 -5.11 6.16 -10.01
N LYS A 327 -6.17 6.82 -9.54
CA LYS A 327 -6.35 8.26 -9.73
C LYS A 327 -5.44 8.99 -8.73
N PRO A 328 -4.53 9.88 -9.18
CA PRO A 328 -3.70 10.65 -8.27
C PRO A 328 -4.54 11.62 -7.43
N VAL A 329 -3.93 12.13 -6.37
CA VAL A 329 -4.45 13.24 -5.57
C VAL A 329 -3.61 14.46 -5.86
N TYR A 330 -4.27 15.59 -6.12
CA TYR A 330 -3.60 16.86 -6.41
C TYR A 330 -3.53 17.74 -5.18
N MET A 331 -2.34 18.31 -4.94
CA MET A 331 -2.11 19.27 -3.89
C MET A 331 -1.58 20.60 -4.44
N GLU A 332 -1.80 21.68 -3.69
CA GLU A 332 -1.20 22.99 -3.91
C GLU A 332 -0.40 23.40 -2.66
N LEU A 333 0.90 23.65 -2.82
CA LEU A 333 1.70 24.31 -1.80
C LEU A 333 1.42 25.83 -1.85
N ALA A 334 0.47 26.30 -1.04
CA ALA A 334 0.10 27.73 -0.93
C ALA A 334 1.15 28.57 -0.14
N CYS A 335 2.36 28.05 -0.01
CA CYS A 335 3.54 28.64 0.61
C CYS A 335 4.79 27.98 0.02
N LYS A 336 5.93 28.69 -0.03
CA LYS A 336 7.20 28.07 -0.42
C LYS A 336 7.66 27.13 0.71
N PRO A 337 7.82 25.81 0.47
CA PRO A 337 8.24 24.89 1.51
C PRO A 337 9.69 25.16 1.96
N PRO A 338 10.05 24.86 3.21
CA PRO A 338 11.37 25.17 3.76
C PRO A 338 12.49 24.29 3.19
N VAL A 339 12.14 23.10 2.69
CA VAL A 339 12.97 22.21 1.87
C VAL A 339 12.15 21.75 0.65
N PRO A 340 12.76 21.25 -0.44
CA PRO A 340 12.01 20.73 -1.58
C PRO A 340 11.08 19.57 -1.18
N PHE A 341 9.83 19.60 -1.62
CA PHE A 341 8.95 18.44 -1.54
C PHE A 341 9.38 17.39 -2.57
N VAL A 342 9.40 16.11 -2.17
CA VAL A 342 9.76 14.98 -3.02
C VAL A 342 8.63 13.97 -2.97
N ASN A 343 7.88 13.85 -4.07
CA ASN A 343 6.91 12.76 -4.24
C ASN A 343 7.67 11.44 -4.46
N THR A 344 7.42 10.44 -3.61
CA THR A 344 8.12 9.15 -3.67
C THR A 344 7.41 8.05 -4.47
N ASN A 345 6.15 8.22 -4.91
CA ASN A 345 5.37 7.16 -5.57
C ASN A 345 4.57 7.58 -6.82
N GLY A 346 4.53 8.87 -7.17
CA GLY A 346 3.79 9.37 -8.33
C GLY A 346 2.27 9.52 -8.12
N LEU A 347 1.75 9.27 -6.91
CA LEU A 347 0.31 9.38 -6.60
C LEU A 347 -0.10 10.75 -6.04
N VAL A 348 0.83 11.54 -5.50
CA VAL A 348 0.58 12.90 -4.99
C VAL A 348 1.22 13.96 -5.89
N THR A 349 0.42 14.69 -6.67
CA THR A 349 0.93 15.68 -7.64
C THR A 349 0.85 17.10 -7.07
N ASP A 350 1.98 17.80 -7.00
CA ASP A 350 2.05 19.22 -6.61
C ASP A 350 1.83 20.13 -7.82
N LEU A 351 0.67 20.79 -7.87
CA LEU A 351 0.31 21.73 -8.94
C LEU A 351 1.13 23.03 -8.91
N SER A 352 1.72 23.39 -7.76
CA SER A 352 2.53 24.62 -7.63
C SER A 352 3.87 24.52 -8.35
N ALA A 353 4.38 23.30 -8.55
CA ALA A 353 5.61 23.06 -9.31
C ALA A 353 5.42 23.24 -10.83
N GLU A 354 4.23 22.96 -11.36
CA GLU A 354 3.95 22.98 -12.80
C GLU A 354 3.86 24.40 -13.38
N GLU A 355 3.40 25.40 -12.62
CA GLU A 355 3.38 26.82 -13.06
C GLU A 355 4.79 27.42 -13.31
N SER A 356 5.88 26.69 -13.01
CA SER A 356 7.26 27.14 -13.23
C SER A 356 7.86 26.77 -14.60
N ASN A 357 7.23 25.88 -15.37
CA ASN A 357 7.71 25.46 -16.69
C ASN A 357 6.83 26.02 -17.82
N ASP A 358 7.42 26.86 -18.66
CA ASP A 358 6.77 27.58 -19.80
C ASP A 358 6.26 26.65 -20.94
N THR A 359 6.27 25.33 -20.72
CA THR A 359 5.80 24.28 -21.64
C THR A 359 4.81 23.29 -21.00
N ALA A 360 4.41 23.48 -19.74
CA ALA A 360 3.42 22.63 -19.10
C ALA A 360 2.00 22.91 -19.62
N GLU A 361 1.25 21.87 -19.97
CA GLU A 361 -0.19 22.00 -20.20
C GLU A 361 -0.84 22.46 -18.89
N LYS A 362 -1.74 23.46 -18.97
CA LYS A 362 -2.38 24.03 -17.77
C LYS A 362 -3.17 22.96 -17.04
N SER A 363 -2.68 22.57 -15.86
CA SER A 363 -3.33 21.61 -14.99
C SER A 363 -4.76 22.06 -14.65
N PRO A 364 -5.74 21.15 -14.63
CA PRO A 364 -7.13 21.51 -14.39
C PRO A 364 -7.33 21.98 -12.94
N LYS A 365 -7.49 23.30 -12.74
CA LYS A 365 -7.78 23.91 -11.41
C LYS A 365 -9.11 23.44 -10.76
N GLY A 366 -9.85 22.53 -11.41
CA GLY A 366 -10.99 21.82 -10.83
C GLY A 366 -10.61 20.62 -9.96
N ASP A 367 -9.44 20.02 -10.16
CA ASP A 367 -9.08 18.72 -9.58
C ASP A 367 -8.27 18.84 -8.27
N LEU A 368 -8.10 20.05 -7.73
CA LEU A 368 -7.35 20.30 -6.50
C LEU A 368 -8.03 19.68 -5.26
N ASN A 369 -7.32 18.80 -4.55
CA ASN A 369 -7.86 18.06 -3.41
C ASN A 369 -7.28 18.50 -2.05
N VAL A 370 -6.00 18.89 -2.04
CA VAL A 370 -5.25 19.20 -0.82
C VAL A 370 -4.62 20.58 -0.90
N VAL A 371 -4.74 21.38 0.17
CA VAL A 371 -4.03 22.66 0.30
C VAL A 371 -3.02 22.57 1.44
N VAL A 372 -1.76 22.89 1.16
CA VAL A 372 -0.70 22.93 2.18
C VAL A 372 -0.34 24.38 2.51
N VAL A 373 -0.29 24.72 3.80
CA VAL A 373 0.05 26.07 4.29
C VAL A 373 1.13 26.03 5.37
N ASP A 374 1.99 27.04 5.42
CA ASP A 374 2.85 27.29 6.58
C ASP A 374 2.09 28.04 7.69
N ILE A 375 2.81 28.44 8.75
CA ILE A 375 2.25 29.23 9.87
C ILE A 375 1.98 30.71 9.51
N ILE A 376 2.52 31.20 8.39
CA ILE A 376 2.46 32.60 7.96
C ILE A 376 1.27 32.83 7.02
N THR A 377 0.95 31.84 6.17
CA THR A 377 -0.19 31.84 5.25
C THR A 377 -1.52 31.76 6.01
N LYS A 378 -2.05 32.93 6.36
CA LYS A 378 -3.37 33.07 7.00
C LYS A 378 -4.50 32.57 6.10
N MET A 379 -5.38 31.75 6.65
CA MET A 379 -6.57 31.16 6.03
C MET A 379 -7.85 31.62 6.77
N PRO A 380 -8.27 32.90 6.62
CA PRO A 380 -9.55 33.36 7.14
C PRO A 380 -10.71 32.78 6.34
N LYS A 381 -11.94 32.79 6.90
CA LYS A 381 -13.17 32.33 6.23
C LYS A 381 -13.28 32.68 4.75
N ALA A 382 -13.01 33.94 4.36
CA ALA A 382 -13.12 34.38 2.96
C ALA A 382 -12.19 33.64 1.98
N LYS A 383 -11.02 33.15 2.43
CA LYS A 383 -10.14 32.29 1.61
C LYS A 383 -10.66 30.86 1.56
N ILE A 384 -11.08 30.31 2.70
CA ILE A 384 -11.60 28.94 2.79
C ILE A 384 -12.86 28.78 1.95
N ASP A 385 -13.79 29.74 2.04
CA ASP A 385 -15.00 29.81 1.22
C ASP A 385 -14.68 29.81 -0.28
N ALA A 386 -13.57 30.45 -0.68
CA ALA A 386 -13.11 30.56 -2.08
C ALA A 386 -12.35 29.34 -2.64
N LEU A 387 -11.97 28.37 -1.80
CA LEU A 387 -11.35 27.11 -2.27
C LEU A 387 -12.31 26.33 -3.20
N PRO A 388 -11.81 25.49 -4.13
CA PRO A 388 -12.65 24.54 -4.87
C PRO A 388 -13.49 23.64 -3.93
N SER A 389 -14.63 23.14 -4.41
CA SER A 389 -15.45 22.17 -3.67
C SER A 389 -14.83 20.78 -3.60
N THR A 390 -13.79 20.53 -4.40
CA THR A 390 -12.99 19.31 -4.45
C THR A 390 -11.87 19.27 -3.39
N VAL A 391 -11.65 20.38 -2.65
CA VAL A 391 -10.70 20.41 -1.54
C VAL A 391 -11.34 19.85 -0.28
N GLU A 392 -10.79 18.75 0.24
CA GLU A 392 -11.28 18.03 1.42
C GLU A 392 -10.24 18.04 2.56
N LEU A 393 -8.98 18.32 2.25
CA LEU A 393 -7.86 18.29 3.20
C LEU A 393 -7.04 19.58 3.16
N LEU A 394 -6.76 20.14 4.34
CA LEU A 394 -5.82 21.23 4.55
C LEU A 394 -4.72 20.77 5.52
N ILE A 395 -3.47 20.78 5.07
CA ILE A 395 -2.31 20.42 5.88
C ILE A 395 -1.59 21.69 6.28
N THR A 396 -1.33 21.89 7.58
CA THR A 396 -0.42 22.96 8.02
C THR A 396 0.93 22.42 8.48
N MET A 397 2.00 23.03 7.97
CA MET A 397 3.37 22.85 8.43
C MET A 397 3.62 23.58 9.76
N SER A 398 2.78 23.33 10.77
CA SER A 398 2.89 23.97 12.08
C SER A 398 2.10 23.25 13.19
N ALA A 399 2.54 23.42 14.44
CA ALA A 399 1.84 22.93 15.63
C ALA A 399 0.69 23.85 16.11
N GLY A 400 0.59 25.07 15.58
CA GLY A 400 -0.53 25.97 15.85
C GLY A 400 -1.63 25.85 14.81
N LEU A 401 -2.79 26.42 15.12
CA LEU A 401 -3.94 26.52 14.21
C LEU A 401 -4.53 27.95 14.21
N ASP A 402 -3.88 28.89 14.90
CA ASP A 402 -4.35 30.26 15.15
C ASP A 402 -4.41 31.14 13.87
N HIS A 403 -3.77 30.69 12.80
CA HIS A 403 -3.81 31.30 11.46
C HIS A 403 -4.91 30.74 10.53
N ILE A 404 -5.68 29.72 10.98
CA ILE A 404 -6.70 29.02 10.19
C ILE A 404 -8.08 29.16 10.86
N ASP A 405 -9.08 29.56 10.07
CA ASP A 405 -10.48 29.60 10.53
C ASP A 405 -11.09 28.18 10.55
N MET A 406 -10.88 27.49 11.68
CA MET A 406 -11.32 26.11 11.88
C MET A 406 -12.85 25.94 11.78
N GLU A 407 -13.63 26.96 12.14
CA GLU A 407 -15.10 26.94 12.01
C GLU A 407 -15.51 27.00 10.53
N ALA A 408 -14.84 27.81 9.71
CA ALA A 408 -15.05 27.84 8.26
C ALA A 408 -14.60 26.55 7.55
N CYS A 409 -13.47 25.94 7.95
CA CYS A 409 -13.04 24.62 7.44
C CYS A 409 -14.10 23.55 7.73
N ALA A 410 -14.55 23.43 8.98
CA ALA A 410 -15.56 22.45 9.39
C ALA A 410 -16.90 22.67 8.65
N ALA A 411 -17.35 23.92 8.49
CA ALA A 411 -18.57 24.25 7.76
C ALA A 411 -18.51 23.91 6.26
N LYS A 412 -17.31 23.74 5.68
CA LYS A 412 -17.08 23.34 4.30
C LYS A 412 -16.73 21.85 4.14
N GLY A 413 -16.61 21.10 5.23
CA GLY A 413 -16.20 19.70 5.22
C GLY A 413 -14.69 19.47 5.10
N ILE A 414 -13.87 20.52 5.24
CA ILE A 414 -12.41 20.43 5.10
C ILE A 414 -11.79 19.91 6.40
N THR A 415 -11.13 18.76 6.33
CA THR A 415 -10.30 18.19 7.39
C THR A 415 -8.99 18.98 7.51
N VAL A 416 -8.58 19.32 8.73
CA VAL A 416 -7.30 19.99 8.98
C VAL A 416 -6.34 19.02 9.69
N LYS A 417 -5.14 18.83 9.11
CA LYS A 417 -4.05 18.01 9.66
C LYS A 417 -2.78 18.85 9.85
N GLN A 418 -1.85 18.38 10.67
CA GLN A 418 -0.61 19.07 11.03
C GLN A 418 0.58 18.17 10.71
N SER A 419 1.60 18.69 10.02
CA SER A 419 2.86 17.97 9.76
C SER A 419 3.98 18.41 10.71
N GLY A 420 5.01 17.58 10.83
CA GLY A 420 6.17 17.76 11.70
C GLY A 420 5.85 17.70 13.19
N ARG A 421 4.69 17.17 13.60
CA ARG A 421 4.14 17.39 14.96
C ARG A 421 5.04 16.85 16.06
N GLU A 422 5.60 15.66 15.87
CA GLU A 422 6.48 15.02 16.85
C GLU A 422 7.83 15.73 16.91
N SER A 423 8.44 15.99 15.75
CA SER A 423 9.72 16.72 15.63
C SER A 423 9.63 18.15 16.22
N ILE A 424 8.55 18.90 15.94
CA ILE A 424 8.28 20.19 16.57
C ILE A 424 8.23 20.04 18.09
N THR A 425 7.50 19.04 18.59
CA THR A 425 7.33 18.84 20.03
C THR A 425 8.68 18.57 20.70
N GLU A 426 9.48 17.65 20.16
CA GLU A 426 10.80 17.32 20.70
C GLU A 426 11.73 18.55 20.71
N HIS A 427 11.87 19.24 19.57
CA HIS A 427 12.75 20.39 19.45
C HIS A 427 12.33 21.55 20.37
N VAL A 428 11.02 21.83 20.48
CA VAL A 428 10.50 22.84 21.42
C VAL A 428 10.76 22.42 22.87
N VAL A 429 10.63 21.14 23.22
CA VAL A 429 10.93 20.64 24.58
C VAL A 429 12.41 20.80 24.93
N GLN A 430 13.32 20.45 24.01
CA GLN A 430 14.77 20.64 24.21
C GLN A 430 15.11 22.13 24.38
N TYR A 431 14.53 22.99 23.53
CA TYR A 431 14.70 24.45 23.59
C TYR A 431 14.17 25.04 24.91
N ALA A 432 12.95 24.66 25.31
CA ALA A 432 12.32 25.06 26.57
C ALA A 432 13.16 24.68 27.79
N LEU A 433 13.68 23.46 27.82
CA LEU A 433 14.52 22.96 28.91
C LEU A 433 15.85 23.72 28.99
N GLY A 434 16.49 23.98 27.85
CA GLY A 434 17.69 24.80 27.77
C GLY A 434 17.47 26.22 28.29
N PHE A 435 16.36 26.86 27.85
CA PHE A 435 15.95 28.18 28.32
C PHE A 435 15.71 28.19 29.83
N LEU A 436 14.93 27.24 30.33
CA LEU A 436 14.60 27.11 31.75
C LEU A 436 15.85 26.94 32.63
N ILE A 437 16.82 26.11 32.21
CA ILE A 437 18.08 25.91 32.94
C ILE A 437 18.91 27.21 32.94
N LEU A 438 19.10 27.86 31.79
CA LEU A 438 19.90 29.09 31.69
C LEU A 438 19.24 30.27 32.43
N ALA A 439 17.91 30.36 32.37
CA ALA A 439 17.09 31.32 33.09
C ALA A 439 17.29 31.17 34.61
N LEU A 440 17.04 29.97 35.15
CA LEU A 440 17.21 29.68 36.58
C LEU A 440 18.65 29.91 37.06
N ARG A 441 19.66 29.66 36.22
CA ARG A 441 21.08 29.93 36.53
C ARG A 441 21.51 31.39 36.35
N ASP A 442 20.58 32.29 36.04
CA ASP A 442 20.82 33.74 35.86
C ASP A 442 21.79 34.06 34.71
N ALA A 443 21.97 33.14 33.76
CA ALA A 443 23.03 33.20 32.77
C ALA A 443 22.88 34.41 31.84
N PHE A 444 21.65 34.75 31.46
CA PHE A 444 21.36 35.83 30.52
C PHE A 444 21.79 37.21 31.06
N ASN A 445 21.64 37.46 32.37
CA ASN A 445 22.10 38.69 33.03
C ASN A 445 23.63 38.75 33.18
N GLN A 446 24.34 37.62 33.10
CA GLN A 446 25.79 37.57 33.17
C GLN A 446 26.45 37.76 31.79
N ILE A 447 25.83 37.26 30.70
CA ILE A 447 26.35 37.39 29.33
C ILE A 447 26.07 38.76 28.70
N SER A 448 25.15 39.55 29.25
CA SER A 448 24.93 40.94 28.84
C SER A 448 26.00 41.91 29.35
N VAL A 449 26.99 41.42 30.12
CA VAL A 449 28.29 42.08 30.31
C VAL A 449 29.14 41.85 29.05
N PRO A 450 29.50 42.89 28.28
CA PRO A 450 30.29 42.69 27.06
C PRO A 450 31.64 42.06 27.40
N PHE A 451 31.91 40.89 26.79
CA PHE A 451 33.13 40.10 26.93
C PHE A 451 34.36 41.03 26.83
N PRO A 452 35.06 41.32 27.94
CA PRO A 452 35.91 42.51 27.96
C PRO A 452 37.30 42.22 27.39
N ALA A 453 37.81 43.14 26.57
CA ALA A 453 39.22 43.26 26.22
C ALA A 453 40.15 43.54 27.43
N LYS A 454 39.68 43.32 28.66
CA LYS A 454 40.36 43.53 29.95
C LYS A 454 40.25 42.33 30.92
N GLY A 455 39.72 41.18 30.47
CA GLY A 455 39.72 39.92 31.23
C GLY A 455 38.48 39.67 32.10
N TRP A 456 38.26 38.40 32.45
CA TRP A 456 37.07 37.90 33.14
C TRP A 456 37.00 38.38 34.60
N ASN A 457 35.86 38.96 35.02
CA ASN A 457 35.59 39.22 36.43
C ASN A 457 34.91 38.00 37.06
N LEU A 458 35.65 37.21 37.85
CA LEU A 458 35.13 36.05 38.58
C LEU A 458 34.33 36.48 39.81
N ASN A 459 33.21 37.17 39.60
CA ASN A 459 32.29 37.54 40.68
C ASN A 459 31.38 36.33 40.98
N TRP A 460 31.84 35.42 41.84
CA TRP A 460 31.20 34.13 42.15
C TRP A 460 29.81 34.23 42.81
N ASN A 461 29.33 35.44 43.12
CA ASN A 461 28.03 35.68 43.71
C ASN A 461 26.98 35.92 42.61
N CYS A 462 26.36 34.85 42.11
CA CYS A 462 25.14 34.95 41.30
C CYS A 462 23.92 34.48 42.09
N GLU A 463 22.78 35.14 41.89
CA GLU A 463 21.49 34.77 42.49
C GLU A 463 20.77 33.70 41.64
N GLY A 464 21.55 32.77 41.06
CA GLY A 464 21.04 31.66 40.27
C GLY A 464 20.67 30.47 41.16
N LYS A 465 19.57 29.79 40.82
CA LYS A 465 19.00 28.65 41.54
C LYS A 465 19.15 27.37 40.71
N PRO A 466 19.50 26.21 41.30
CA PRO A 466 19.47 24.94 40.57
C PRO A 466 18.03 24.51 40.33
N ILE A 467 17.76 23.89 39.17
CA ILE A 467 16.41 23.44 38.79
C ILE A 467 15.78 22.48 39.81
N THR A 468 16.59 21.71 40.56
CA THR A 468 16.15 20.82 41.64
C THR A 468 15.36 21.52 42.74
N ASP A 469 15.70 22.78 43.03
CA ASP A 469 15.18 23.52 44.18
C ASP A 469 14.11 24.54 43.76
N SER A 470 13.90 24.70 42.46
CA SER A 470 13.02 25.70 41.85
C SER A 470 11.56 25.29 41.82
N THR A 471 10.67 26.28 41.79
CA THR A 471 9.24 26.12 41.47
C THR A 471 8.97 26.61 40.05
N ILE A 472 8.56 25.69 39.17
CA ILE A 472 8.24 25.97 37.77
C ILE A 472 6.71 26.02 37.65
N ALA A 473 6.18 27.12 37.10
CA ALA A 473 4.76 27.31 36.84
C ALA A 473 4.47 27.19 35.33
N ILE A 474 3.66 26.21 34.93
CA ILE A 474 3.31 25.99 33.53
C ILE A 474 1.84 26.35 33.27
N VAL A 475 1.59 27.26 32.32
CA VAL A 475 0.21 27.57 31.89
C VAL A 475 -0.14 26.67 30.71
N GLY A 476 -1.05 25.71 30.92
CA GLY A 476 -1.36 24.62 29.99
C GLY A 476 -0.69 23.29 30.37
N MET A 477 -1.32 22.17 30.00
CA MET A 477 -0.78 20.81 30.17
C MET A 477 -0.96 19.96 28.90
N GLY A 478 -0.62 20.55 27.75
CA GLY A 478 -0.64 19.88 26.44
C GLY A 478 0.55 18.95 26.21
N LEU A 479 0.69 18.45 24.97
CA LEU A 479 1.74 17.50 24.57
C LEU A 479 3.16 18.00 24.91
N ILE A 480 3.49 19.23 24.52
CA ILE A 480 4.79 19.87 24.79
C ILE A 480 5.04 20.00 26.31
N ALA A 481 4.04 20.43 27.07
CA ALA A 481 4.15 20.58 28.53
C ALA A 481 4.41 19.22 29.22
N LYS A 482 3.67 18.16 28.85
CA LYS A 482 3.85 16.81 29.40
C LYS A 482 5.24 16.24 29.08
N GLN A 483 5.70 16.38 27.84
CA GLN A 483 7.05 15.94 27.47
C GLN A 483 8.15 16.76 28.18
N LEU A 484 7.99 18.07 28.31
CA LEU A 484 8.92 18.92 29.06
C LEU A 484 9.00 18.51 30.54
N VAL A 485 7.85 18.30 31.18
CA VAL A 485 7.75 17.78 32.55
C VAL A 485 8.48 16.44 32.68
N GLU A 486 8.29 15.52 31.73
CA GLU A 486 8.98 14.23 31.75
C GLU A 486 10.52 14.37 31.63
N GLN A 487 11.02 15.27 30.77
CA GLN A 487 12.46 15.53 30.67
C GLN A 487 13.01 16.21 31.93
N ILE A 488 12.26 17.15 32.55
CA ILE A 488 12.63 17.74 33.85
C ILE A 488 12.72 16.65 34.92
N ARG A 489 11.74 15.72 34.98
CA ARG A 489 11.72 14.63 35.97
C ARG A 489 12.92 13.68 35.83
N LYS A 490 13.49 13.50 34.63
CA LYS A 490 14.70 12.69 34.41
C LYS A 490 15.96 13.34 35.03
N ILE A 491 16.08 14.66 35.03
CA ILE A 491 17.26 15.39 35.55
C ILE A 491 17.06 15.94 36.97
N ALA A 492 15.81 16.17 37.37
CA ALA A 492 15.44 16.79 38.64
C ALA A 492 14.08 16.23 39.14
N PRO A 493 14.07 14.99 39.70
CA PRO A 493 12.84 14.29 40.05
C PRO A 493 11.95 15.04 41.04
N ASN A 494 12.56 15.76 41.99
CA ASN A 494 11.87 16.42 43.10
C ASN A 494 11.54 17.91 42.84
N THR A 495 11.87 18.45 41.66
CA THR A 495 11.56 19.85 41.33
C THR A 495 10.07 20.11 41.46
N ARG A 496 9.69 21.19 42.12
CA ARG A 496 8.30 21.56 42.26
C ARG A 496 7.77 22.09 40.93
N ILE A 497 6.76 21.44 40.37
CA ILE A 497 6.11 21.87 39.13
C ILE A 497 4.64 22.07 39.46
N CYS A 498 4.18 23.30 39.34
CA CYS A 498 2.78 23.67 39.42
C CYS A 498 2.25 24.02 38.03
N TYR A 499 0.95 23.84 37.82
CA TYR A 499 0.35 24.09 36.53
C TYR A 499 -1.07 24.63 36.62
N HIS A 500 -1.49 25.36 35.60
CA HIS A 500 -2.85 25.88 35.48
C HIS A 500 -3.49 25.47 34.15
N VAL A 501 -4.73 25.00 34.27
CA VAL A 501 -5.70 24.79 33.18
C VAL A 501 -7.09 25.10 33.73
N PRO A 502 -8.09 25.44 32.87
CA PRO A 502 -9.48 25.52 33.30
C PRO A 502 -9.90 24.20 33.98
N ALA A 503 -10.70 24.26 35.04
CA ALA A 503 -10.96 23.10 35.91
C ALA A 503 -11.56 21.87 35.19
N CYS A 504 -12.26 22.07 34.06
CA CYS A 504 -12.77 20.99 33.20
C CYS A 504 -11.69 20.25 32.38
N PHE A 505 -10.49 20.81 32.26
CA PHE A 505 -9.33 20.21 31.59
C PHE A 505 -8.25 19.74 32.59
N LYS A 506 -8.59 19.65 33.87
CA LYS A 506 -7.71 19.12 34.91
C LYS A 506 -7.32 17.66 34.58
N ASP A 507 -6.05 17.32 34.76
CA ASP A 507 -5.46 16.04 34.32
C ASP A 507 -4.88 15.30 35.54
N VAL A 508 -5.75 14.52 36.18
CA VAL A 508 -5.42 13.82 37.44
C VAL A 508 -4.37 12.74 37.22
N ASP A 509 -4.39 12.07 36.06
CA ASP A 509 -3.41 11.03 35.72
C ASP A 509 -2.02 11.65 35.54
N ALA A 510 -1.92 12.84 34.92
CA ALA A 510 -0.67 13.59 34.83
C ALA A 510 -0.19 14.10 36.20
N GLU A 511 -1.10 14.53 37.09
CA GLU A 511 -0.77 14.91 38.47
C GLU A 511 -0.13 13.78 39.24
N GLU A 512 -0.70 12.58 39.22
CA GLU A 512 -0.15 11.40 39.91
C GLU A 512 1.14 10.90 39.23
N LYS A 513 1.12 10.72 37.91
CA LYS A 513 2.27 10.20 37.15
C LYS A 513 3.52 11.08 37.26
N TYR A 514 3.35 12.40 37.24
CA TYR A 514 4.45 13.35 37.19
C TYR A 514 4.60 14.19 38.47
N ASN A 515 3.85 13.91 39.53
CA ASN A 515 3.86 14.67 40.80
C ASN A 515 3.74 16.19 40.53
N LEU A 516 2.58 16.61 40.02
CA LEU A 516 2.27 17.99 39.65
C LEU A 516 1.28 18.64 40.64
N GLU A 517 1.45 19.93 40.90
CA GLU A 517 0.53 20.72 41.72
C GLU A 517 -0.44 21.51 40.84
N TYR A 518 -1.75 21.24 40.92
CA TYR A 518 -2.76 22.04 40.23
C TYR A 518 -3.03 23.36 40.95
N CYS A 519 -2.91 24.48 40.23
CA CYS A 519 -3.27 25.81 40.71
C CYS A 519 -4.62 26.26 40.14
N ALA A 520 -5.55 26.61 41.02
CA ALA A 520 -6.90 27.04 40.63
C ALA A 520 -6.94 28.43 39.96
N THR A 521 -5.98 29.31 40.27
CA THR A 521 -5.83 30.65 39.67
C THR A 521 -4.42 30.83 39.12
N LEU A 522 -4.25 31.77 38.19
CA LEU A 522 -2.93 32.12 37.65
C LEU A 522 -2.16 33.04 38.60
N GLU A 523 -2.89 33.85 39.37
CA GLU A 523 -2.37 34.79 40.35
C GLU A 523 -1.70 34.08 41.53
N ASP A 524 -2.30 33.00 42.05
CA ASP A 524 -1.70 32.19 43.11
C ASP A 524 -0.46 31.44 42.58
N MET A 525 -0.52 30.96 41.33
CA MET A 525 0.61 30.28 40.68
C MET A 525 1.79 31.22 40.42
N ALA A 526 1.52 32.43 39.92
CA ALA A 526 2.53 33.46 39.68
C ALA A 526 3.11 34.02 40.99
N ALA A 527 2.32 34.10 42.06
CA ALA A 527 2.79 34.52 43.38
C ALA A 527 3.82 33.57 44.00
N ASP A 528 3.88 32.31 43.56
CA ASP A 528 4.76 31.30 44.16
C ASP A 528 5.84 30.69 43.24
N CYS A 529 5.86 31.02 41.95
CA CYS A 529 6.87 30.47 41.03
C CYS A 529 8.24 31.17 41.10
N ASP A 530 9.29 30.45 40.69
CA ASP A 530 10.59 31.04 40.31
C ASP A 530 10.63 31.32 38.80
N VAL A 531 9.91 30.53 37.98
CA VAL A 531 9.71 30.78 36.55
C VAL A 531 8.25 30.53 36.16
N LEU A 532 7.65 31.48 35.44
CA LEU A 532 6.34 31.33 34.77
C LEU A 532 6.54 31.08 33.27
N LEU A 533 5.97 29.98 32.77
CA LEU A 533 6.16 29.46 31.42
C LEU A 533 4.80 29.10 30.76
N PRO A 534 4.25 29.93 29.87
CA PRO A 534 3.07 29.56 29.08
C PRO A 534 3.40 28.52 28.00
N LEU A 535 2.60 27.44 27.96
CA LEU A 535 2.62 26.36 26.96
C LEU A 535 1.19 25.98 26.52
N CYS A 536 0.29 26.96 26.51
CA CYS A 536 -1.09 26.84 26.02
C CYS A 536 -1.25 27.44 24.61
N PRO A 537 -2.20 26.96 23.79
CA PRO A 537 -2.47 27.55 22.48
C PRO A 537 -3.10 28.94 22.62
N LEU A 538 -2.89 29.81 21.61
CA LEU A 538 -3.62 31.06 21.48
C LEU A 538 -5.04 30.81 20.95
N SER A 539 -6.03 31.44 21.57
CA SER A 539 -7.45 31.33 21.26
C SER A 539 -8.18 32.54 21.84
N ARG A 540 -9.44 32.75 21.45
CA ARG A 540 -10.33 33.78 22.05
C ARG A 540 -10.49 33.69 23.59
N HIS A 541 -10.10 32.57 24.21
CA HIS A 541 -10.17 32.34 25.65
C HIS A 541 -8.81 32.42 26.37
N THR A 542 -7.71 32.48 25.61
CA THR A 542 -6.33 32.52 26.12
C THR A 542 -5.54 33.74 25.66
N GLU A 543 -6.10 34.56 24.75
CA GLU A 543 -5.59 35.88 24.41
C GLU A 543 -5.52 36.77 25.66
N GLY A 544 -4.36 37.36 25.92
CA GLY A 544 -4.10 38.19 27.11
C GLY A 544 -4.20 37.47 28.47
N ILE A 545 -4.23 36.13 28.51
CA ILE A 545 -4.41 35.36 29.76
C ILE A 545 -3.29 35.59 30.79
N ILE A 546 -2.08 35.92 30.34
CA ILE A 546 -1.01 36.46 31.17
C ILE A 546 -1.22 37.97 31.26
N SER A 547 -2.21 38.35 32.06
CA SER A 547 -2.67 39.73 32.23
C SER A 547 -1.76 40.54 33.17
N ARG A 548 -2.00 41.85 33.23
CA ARG A 548 -1.38 42.77 34.19
C ARG A 548 -1.50 42.29 35.64
N GLU A 549 -2.62 41.69 36.01
CA GLU A 549 -2.87 41.17 37.36
C GLU A 549 -1.96 39.98 37.69
N VAL A 550 -1.85 39.02 36.77
CA VAL A 550 -0.97 37.84 36.89
C VAL A 550 0.50 38.28 36.94
N LEU A 551 0.89 39.17 36.04
CA LEU A 551 2.26 39.70 35.96
C LEU A 551 2.69 40.44 37.24
N ASN A 552 1.80 41.22 37.86
CA ASN A 552 2.08 41.93 39.11
C ASN A 552 2.17 41.02 40.35
N LYS A 553 1.86 39.72 40.23
CA LYS A 553 2.02 38.74 41.31
C LYS A 553 3.41 38.10 41.35
N LEU A 554 4.14 38.14 40.23
CA LEU A 554 5.46 37.55 40.12
C LEU A 554 6.43 38.13 41.17
N LYS A 555 7.26 37.27 41.76
CA LYS A 555 8.32 37.66 42.70
C LYS A 555 9.35 38.54 41.98
N PRO A 556 10.01 39.52 42.63
CA PRO A 556 11.11 40.28 42.02
C PRO A 556 12.28 39.41 41.51
N THR A 557 12.44 38.22 42.08
CA THR A 557 13.42 37.20 41.66
C THR A 557 12.95 36.28 40.54
N ALA A 558 11.67 36.32 40.16
CA ALA A 558 11.09 35.40 39.18
C ALA A 558 11.44 35.78 37.74
N GLY A 559 11.58 34.76 36.90
CA GLY A 559 11.70 34.91 35.44
C GLY A 559 10.38 34.65 34.72
N PHE A 560 10.14 35.39 33.64
CA PHE A 560 9.06 35.08 32.70
C PHE A 560 9.65 34.48 31.41
N VAL A 561 9.09 33.38 30.91
CA VAL A 561 9.56 32.71 29.68
C VAL A 561 8.37 32.43 28.78
N ASN A 562 8.29 33.05 27.60
CA ASN A 562 7.23 32.78 26.62
C ASN A 562 7.80 32.23 25.31
N ILE A 563 7.50 30.96 25.05
CA ILE A 563 7.83 30.24 23.81
C ILE A 563 6.58 29.67 23.12
N ALA A 564 5.38 30.09 23.55
CA ALA A 564 4.12 29.60 23.01
C ALA A 564 3.57 30.53 21.92
N ARG A 565 3.03 31.69 22.34
CA ARG A 565 2.49 32.74 21.47
C ARG A 565 2.56 34.08 22.17
N GLY A 566 2.93 35.14 21.43
CA GLY A 566 2.99 36.49 22.00
C GLY A 566 1.63 37.04 22.43
N GLY A 567 0.55 36.67 21.73
CA GLY A 567 -0.82 37.10 22.04
C GLY A 567 -1.40 36.57 23.36
N LEU A 568 -0.70 35.65 24.05
CA LEU A 568 -1.08 35.18 25.38
C LEU A 568 -0.80 36.24 26.48
N VAL A 569 -0.04 37.29 26.17
CA VAL A 569 0.55 38.21 27.15
C VAL A 569 0.13 39.65 26.88
N ASP A 570 -0.24 40.38 27.93
CA ASP A 570 -0.30 41.85 27.89
C ASP A 570 1.13 42.41 27.75
N HIS A 571 1.55 42.66 26.51
CA HIS A 571 2.89 43.17 26.21
C HIS A 571 3.15 44.57 26.80
N GLU A 572 2.14 45.41 26.98
CA GLU A 572 2.33 46.73 27.59
C GLU A 572 2.56 46.58 29.09
N ALA A 573 1.77 45.76 29.79
CA ALA A 573 2.04 45.42 31.19
C ALA A 573 3.40 44.74 31.38
N LEU A 574 3.80 43.81 30.51
CA LEU A 574 5.12 43.18 30.55
C LEU A 574 6.24 44.21 30.35
N THR A 575 6.06 45.18 29.45
CA THR A 575 7.03 46.27 29.24
C THR A 575 7.16 47.14 30.49
N GLU A 576 6.03 47.55 31.09
CA GLU A 576 6.01 48.36 32.30
C GLU A 576 6.69 47.70 33.52
N ILE A 577 6.48 46.39 33.75
CA ILE A 577 7.09 45.71 34.91
C ILE A 577 8.60 45.51 34.72
N LEU A 578 9.05 45.28 33.47
CA LEU A 578 10.47 45.12 33.15
C LEU A 578 11.22 46.45 33.30
N GLU A 579 10.65 47.57 32.84
CA GLU A 579 11.19 48.92 33.08
C GLU A 579 11.33 49.24 34.58
N LYS A 580 10.35 48.82 35.39
CA LYS A 580 10.37 48.99 36.85
C LYS A 580 11.29 47.97 37.56
N ASN A 581 11.87 47.01 36.84
CA ASN A 581 12.63 45.87 37.38
C ASN A 581 11.83 45.11 38.46
N ALA A 582 10.51 44.99 38.26
CA ALA A 582 9.60 44.31 39.19
C ALA A 582 9.63 42.78 39.05
N ILE A 583 10.25 42.26 37.98
CA ILE A 583 10.64 40.85 37.78
C ILE A 583 12.09 40.79 37.28
N LYS A 584 12.74 39.64 37.43
CA LYS A 584 14.19 39.50 37.21
C LYS A 584 14.59 39.60 35.74
N TYR A 585 13.83 38.95 34.86
CA TYR A 585 13.97 39.05 33.39
C TYR A 585 12.73 38.48 32.66
N ALA A 586 12.63 38.79 31.38
CA ALA A 586 11.77 38.08 30.43
C ALA A 586 12.60 37.46 29.28
N LEU A 587 12.27 36.23 28.92
CA LEU A 587 12.77 35.50 27.75
C LEU A 587 11.59 35.29 26.79
N LEU A 588 11.64 35.92 25.61
CA LEU A 588 10.53 35.97 24.66
C LEU A 588 10.99 35.39 23.31
N ASP A 589 10.56 34.17 22.98
CA ASP A 589 10.75 33.63 21.62
C ASP A 589 9.59 34.00 20.69
N THR A 590 8.44 34.41 21.24
CA THR A 590 7.27 34.87 20.47
C THR A 590 6.82 36.26 20.94
N THR A 591 6.43 37.13 20.01
CA THR A 591 5.99 38.51 20.32
C THR A 591 4.61 38.83 19.74
N PHE A 592 4.04 39.97 20.10
CA PHE A 592 2.79 40.45 19.51
C PHE A 592 2.80 41.97 19.34
N PRO A 593 2.66 42.51 18.10
CA PRO A 593 2.67 41.75 16.84
C PRO A 593 3.99 41.03 16.58
N GLU A 594 4.01 40.14 15.60
CA GLU A 594 5.20 39.41 15.16
C GLU A 594 5.43 39.69 13.66
N PRO A 595 6.63 40.16 13.24
CA PRO A 595 7.76 40.56 14.08
C PRO A 595 7.44 41.79 14.95
N LEU A 596 8.13 41.91 16.09
CA LEU A 596 7.99 43.05 17.00
C LEU A 596 8.41 44.36 16.29
N PRO A 597 7.68 45.49 16.45
CA PRO A 597 8.02 46.76 15.80
C PRO A 597 9.43 47.25 16.17
N ALA A 598 10.14 47.86 15.22
CA ALA A 598 11.54 48.26 15.39
C ALA A 598 11.74 49.37 16.45
N ASP A 599 10.68 50.12 16.77
CA ASP A 599 10.62 51.19 17.78
C ASP A 599 10.06 50.72 19.14
N HIS A 600 9.77 49.42 19.30
CA HIS A 600 9.17 48.89 20.52
C HIS A 600 10.11 48.96 21.73
N ARG A 601 9.59 49.43 22.88
CA ARG A 601 10.35 49.68 24.13
C ARG A 601 11.16 48.48 24.62
N LEU A 602 10.64 47.26 24.47
CA LEU A 602 11.31 46.02 24.90
C LEU A 602 12.73 45.85 24.34
N TRP A 603 13.04 46.37 23.14
CA TRP A 603 14.39 46.32 22.56
C TRP A 603 15.45 47.05 23.39
N GLY A 604 15.06 48.03 24.20
CA GLY A 604 15.97 48.82 25.04
C GLY A 604 16.19 48.27 26.45
N LEU A 605 15.47 47.22 26.85
CA LEU A 605 15.46 46.72 28.23
C LEU A 605 16.54 45.66 28.46
N LYS A 606 17.44 45.91 29.42
CA LYS A 606 18.58 45.01 29.72
C LYS A 606 18.17 43.67 30.34
N ASN A 607 16.96 43.59 30.86
CA ASN A 607 16.34 42.40 31.44
C ASN A 607 15.30 41.75 30.50
N CYS A 608 15.25 42.15 29.22
CA CYS A 608 14.42 41.52 28.20
C CYS A 608 15.31 40.88 27.12
N TYR A 609 15.07 39.60 26.85
CA TYR A 609 15.85 38.79 25.92
C TYR A 609 14.90 38.23 24.86
N ILE A 610 14.94 38.81 23.66
CA ILE A 610 14.03 38.48 22.55
C ILE A 610 14.74 37.57 21.54
N PHE A 611 14.07 36.49 21.15
CA PHE A 611 14.51 35.53 20.14
C PHE A 611 13.50 35.52 18.97
N PRO A 612 13.94 35.22 17.73
CA PRO A 612 13.10 35.33 16.55
C PRO A 612 12.34 34.02 16.25
N HIS A 613 11.44 33.59 17.14
CA HIS A 613 10.60 32.39 17.00
C HIS A 613 11.41 31.15 16.59
N TYR A 614 12.49 30.92 17.32
CA TYR A 614 13.59 30.06 16.96
C TYR A 614 13.43 28.60 17.42
N ALA A 615 12.50 28.30 18.32
CA ALA A 615 12.36 26.97 18.95
C ALA A 615 12.27 25.78 17.96
N THR A 616 11.71 26.00 16.76
CA THR A 616 11.58 24.98 15.70
C THR A 616 12.53 25.18 14.51
N ASN A 617 13.53 26.06 14.62
CA ASN A 617 14.33 26.50 13.48
C ASN A 617 15.55 25.62 13.21
N THR A 618 15.32 24.32 13.04
CA THR A 618 16.35 23.30 12.72
C THR A 618 16.04 22.61 11.39
N MET A 619 17.06 22.11 10.68
CA MET A 619 16.86 21.37 9.43
C MET A 619 16.02 20.11 9.63
N ALA A 620 16.25 19.37 10.73
CA ALA A 620 15.44 18.18 11.07
C ALA A 620 13.93 18.48 11.17
N VAL A 621 13.54 19.62 11.77
CA VAL A 621 12.13 20.05 11.78
C VAL A 621 11.66 20.48 10.38
N ARG A 622 12.50 21.21 9.61
CA ARG A 622 12.13 21.61 8.24
C ARG A 622 11.92 20.41 7.31
N GLU A 623 12.72 19.36 7.46
CA GLU A 623 12.58 18.09 6.76
C GLU A 623 11.32 17.33 7.20
N ALA A 624 11.09 17.16 8.51
CA ALA A 624 9.89 16.50 9.03
C ALA A 624 8.58 17.19 8.58
N LEU A 625 8.55 18.53 8.62
CA LEU A 625 7.42 19.34 8.15
C LEU A 625 6.99 19.03 6.71
N VAL A 626 7.95 18.70 5.82
CA VAL A 626 7.71 18.44 4.40
C VAL A 626 7.54 16.94 4.13
N ASN A 627 8.37 16.11 4.74
CA ASN A 627 8.35 14.66 4.55
C ASN A 627 7.08 13.99 5.09
N GLU A 628 6.44 14.57 6.12
CA GLU A 628 5.15 14.08 6.64
C GLU A 628 3.94 14.49 5.77
N ILE A 629 4.08 15.42 4.81
CA ILE A 629 2.96 15.84 3.94
C ILE A 629 2.41 14.65 3.15
N GLN A 630 3.27 13.90 2.46
CA GLN A 630 2.83 12.77 1.64
C GLN A 630 2.17 11.67 2.49
N PRO A 631 2.76 11.17 3.60
CA PRO A 631 2.10 10.24 4.51
C PRO A 631 0.72 10.69 5.02
N ILE A 632 0.54 11.98 5.32
CA ILE A 632 -0.78 12.51 5.75
C ILE A 632 -1.82 12.44 4.62
N ILE A 633 -1.41 12.73 3.37
CA ILE A 633 -2.28 12.58 2.19
C ILE A 633 -2.58 11.10 1.93
N GLU A 634 -1.57 10.24 2.07
CA GLU A 634 -1.69 8.79 1.89
C GLU A 634 -2.61 8.14 2.93
N GLU A 635 -2.56 8.59 4.19
CA GLU A 635 -3.48 8.20 5.26
C GLU A 635 -4.91 8.67 4.96
N HIS A 636 -5.09 9.94 4.55
CA HIS A 636 -6.40 10.54 4.36
C HIS A 636 -7.17 9.96 3.16
N TYR A 637 -6.49 9.73 2.03
CA TYR A 637 -7.08 9.21 0.80
C TYR A 637 -6.93 7.69 0.63
N GLY A 638 -6.34 6.99 1.62
CA GLY A 638 -5.98 5.59 1.46
C GLY A 638 -5.06 5.32 0.27
N LEU A 639 -4.19 6.28 -0.08
CA LEU A 639 -3.13 6.07 -1.08
C LEU A 639 -1.99 5.21 -0.52
N GLY A 640 -1.92 5.12 0.82
CA GLY A 640 -1.15 4.11 1.50
C GLY A 640 -1.44 2.76 0.86
N HIS A 641 -0.45 2.26 0.11
CA HIS A 641 -0.38 0.83 -0.09
C HIS A 641 -0.29 0.19 1.30
N SER A 642 -0.57 -1.10 1.38
CA SER A 642 -0.19 -1.87 2.56
C SER A 642 1.35 -1.85 2.82
N ASP A 643 2.16 -1.24 1.94
CA ASP A 643 3.58 -0.89 2.04
C ASP A 643 4.10 -0.39 3.38
N GLU A 644 3.47 0.57 4.09
CA GLU A 644 4.15 1.12 5.28
C GLU A 644 4.45 0.02 6.31
N LYS A 645 3.63 -1.04 6.28
CA LYS A 645 3.85 -2.33 6.93
C LYS A 645 4.55 -3.37 6.03
N LEU A 646 4.14 -3.57 4.78
CA LEU A 646 4.69 -4.61 3.89
C LEU A 646 6.12 -4.34 3.46
N ARG A 647 6.48 -3.09 3.18
CA ARG A 647 7.86 -2.65 2.91
C ARG A 647 8.71 -2.87 4.15
N LYS A 648 8.19 -2.65 5.36
CA LYS A 648 8.88 -3.04 6.62
C LYS A 648 9.03 -4.56 6.73
N GLU A 649 7.99 -5.34 6.44
CA GLU A 649 8.05 -6.82 6.43
C GLU A 649 9.01 -7.37 5.35
N GLU A 650 9.00 -6.80 4.15
CA GLU A 650 9.89 -7.16 3.03
C GLU A 650 11.32 -6.74 3.32
N CYS A 651 11.57 -5.52 3.82
CA CYS A 651 12.89 -5.06 4.24
C CYS A 651 13.44 -5.93 5.37
N ALA A 652 12.63 -6.31 6.36
CA ALA A 652 13.03 -7.23 7.42
C ALA A 652 13.37 -8.63 6.85
N LEU A 653 12.56 -9.14 5.91
CA LEU A 653 12.80 -10.44 5.28
C LEU A 653 14.04 -10.42 4.37
N ARG A 654 14.27 -9.33 3.63
CA ARG A 654 15.49 -9.08 2.84
C ARG A 654 16.73 -8.97 3.73
N TYR A 655 16.60 -8.33 4.89
CA TYR A 655 17.67 -8.25 5.89
C TYR A 655 18.02 -9.64 6.42
N ASP A 656 17.03 -10.39 6.93
CA ASP A 656 17.25 -11.75 7.44
C ASP A 656 17.83 -12.69 6.36
N LEU A 657 17.35 -12.60 5.11
CA LEU A 657 17.93 -13.34 3.98
C LEU A 657 19.38 -12.93 3.71
N ALA A 658 19.70 -11.64 3.63
CA ALA A 658 21.06 -11.19 3.38
C ALA A 658 22.03 -11.59 4.51
N VAL A 659 21.58 -11.54 5.77
CA VAL A 659 22.32 -12.05 6.92
C VAL A 659 22.58 -13.55 6.77
N ALA A 660 21.55 -14.36 6.42
CA ALA A 660 21.70 -15.79 6.20
C ALA A 660 22.76 -16.13 5.12
N HIS A 661 22.80 -15.38 4.01
CA HIS A 661 23.83 -15.56 2.98
C HIS A 661 25.24 -15.23 3.52
N ARG A 662 25.40 -14.09 4.20
CA ARG A 662 26.68 -13.66 4.78
C ARG A 662 27.19 -14.61 5.85
N LEU A 663 26.31 -15.10 6.72
CA LEU A 663 26.64 -16.09 7.75
C LEU A 663 27.04 -17.44 7.13
N THR A 664 26.28 -17.94 6.15
CA THR A 664 26.63 -19.20 5.48
C THR A 664 28.03 -19.11 4.85
N ALA A 665 28.37 -17.98 4.21
CA ALA A 665 29.72 -17.75 3.70
C ALA A 665 30.79 -17.62 4.79
N LYS A 666 30.48 -16.92 5.90
CA LYS A 666 31.38 -16.77 7.06
C LYS A 666 31.73 -18.12 7.70
N TYR A 667 30.74 -19.02 7.79
CA TYR A 667 30.89 -20.36 8.35
C TYR A 667 31.37 -21.42 7.34
N GLY A 668 31.71 -21.01 6.10
CA GLY A 668 32.27 -21.88 5.06
C GLY A 668 31.30 -22.95 4.55
N MET A 669 30.00 -22.63 4.54
CA MET A 669 28.92 -23.52 4.14
C MET A 669 28.40 -23.24 2.72
N ASP A 670 28.94 -22.22 2.02
CA ASP A 670 28.56 -21.84 0.66
C ASP A 670 29.45 -22.49 -0.41
N MET A 671 28.89 -22.68 -1.61
CA MET A 671 29.55 -23.24 -2.78
C MET A 671 29.32 -22.33 -4.00
N LEU A 672 30.22 -21.34 -4.15
CA LEU A 672 30.23 -20.38 -5.25
C LEU A 672 28.91 -19.61 -5.39
N VAL A 673 28.08 -20.01 -6.36
CA VAL A 673 26.80 -19.36 -6.72
C VAL A 673 25.66 -20.38 -6.92
N TRP A 674 25.88 -21.64 -6.54
CA TRP A 674 24.98 -22.77 -6.81
C TRP A 674 24.11 -23.19 -5.63
N ASN A 675 24.29 -22.57 -4.45
CA ASN A 675 23.37 -22.74 -3.33
C ASN A 675 22.24 -21.71 -3.39
N HIS A 676 21.15 -22.03 -2.68
CA HIS A 676 19.93 -21.21 -2.68
C HIS A 676 19.38 -21.02 -1.26
N ILE A 677 19.01 -19.78 -0.92
CA ILE A 677 18.09 -19.46 0.17
C ILE A 677 16.91 -18.73 -0.44
N SER A 678 15.70 -19.11 -0.06
CA SER A 678 14.50 -18.39 -0.44
C SER A 678 13.53 -18.25 0.72
N ALA A 679 12.71 -17.21 0.68
CA ALA A 679 11.60 -17.01 1.61
C ALA A 679 10.35 -16.48 0.91
N ARG A 680 9.21 -17.12 1.17
CA ARG A 680 7.91 -16.71 0.67
C ARG A 680 7.55 -15.33 1.21
N PHE A 681 7.09 -14.47 0.30
CA PHE A 681 6.53 -13.18 0.61
C PHE A 681 5.27 -12.98 -0.24
N ARG A 682 4.11 -12.94 0.44
CA ARG A 682 2.78 -12.97 -0.19
C ARG A 682 2.64 -14.12 -1.19
N THR A 683 2.37 -13.81 -2.46
CA THR A 683 2.18 -14.77 -3.56
C THR A 683 3.49 -15.18 -4.24
N GLY A 684 4.61 -14.52 -3.93
CA GLY A 684 5.93 -14.78 -4.52
C GLY A 684 6.95 -15.27 -3.51
N CYS A 685 8.22 -15.32 -3.94
CA CYS A 685 9.34 -15.73 -3.11
C CYS A 685 10.56 -14.84 -3.36
N LEU A 686 11.12 -14.23 -2.31
CA LEU A 686 12.45 -13.64 -2.39
C LEU A 686 13.49 -14.77 -2.41
N ILE A 687 14.50 -14.65 -3.27
CA ILE A 687 15.51 -15.69 -3.49
C ILE A 687 16.89 -15.11 -3.79
N THR A 688 17.93 -15.94 -3.60
CA THR A 688 19.32 -15.67 -3.94
C THR A 688 19.47 -15.13 -5.37
N PRO A 689 20.11 -13.97 -5.59
CA PRO A 689 20.44 -13.50 -6.94
C PRO A 689 21.48 -14.41 -7.58
N GLY A 690 21.21 -14.81 -8.82
CA GLY A 690 22.20 -15.55 -9.61
C GLY A 690 23.47 -14.73 -9.83
N ARG A 691 24.62 -15.42 -9.88
CA ARG A 691 25.95 -14.85 -10.25
C ARG A 691 26.57 -13.86 -9.25
N LYS A 692 26.07 -13.75 -8.00
CA LYS A 692 26.74 -12.99 -6.92
C LYS A 692 27.26 -13.92 -5.82
N MET A 693 28.48 -13.67 -5.33
CA MET A 693 29.05 -14.41 -4.19
C MET A 693 28.27 -14.10 -2.91
N TRP A 694 27.98 -15.13 -2.11
CA TRP A 694 27.17 -15.00 -0.89
C TRP A 694 27.80 -14.06 0.15
N SER A 695 29.13 -14.05 0.24
CA SER A 695 29.92 -13.10 1.03
C SER A 695 29.80 -11.62 0.61
N LYS A 696 29.04 -11.32 -0.46
CA LYS A 696 28.82 -9.98 -1.03
C LYS A 696 27.34 -9.63 -1.28
N ILE A 697 26.40 -10.41 -0.75
CA ILE A 697 24.96 -10.11 -0.86
C ILE A 697 24.55 -9.05 0.18
N ASN A 698 23.80 -8.06 -0.26
CA ASN A 698 23.13 -7.03 0.53
C ASN A 698 21.59 -7.21 0.42
N PRO A 699 20.78 -6.64 1.33
CA PRO A 699 19.32 -6.76 1.28
C PRO A 699 18.68 -6.31 -0.06
N SER A 700 19.31 -5.32 -0.71
CA SER A 700 18.91 -4.79 -2.02
C SER A 700 19.21 -5.69 -3.21
N ASP A 701 20.09 -6.70 -3.08
CA ASP A 701 20.43 -7.62 -4.17
C ASP A 701 19.39 -8.75 -4.37
N LEU A 702 18.52 -8.97 -3.39
CA LEU A 702 17.56 -10.08 -3.41
C LEU A 702 16.44 -9.84 -4.42
N VAL A 703 16.00 -10.90 -5.09
CA VAL A 703 15.07 -10.83 -6.24
C VAL A 703 13.87 -11.75 -6.03
N PHE A 704 12.75 -11.44 -6.68
CA PHE A 704 11.52 -12.26 -6.63
C PHE A 704 11.48 -13.41 -7.64
N SER A 705 12.49 -13.52 -8.49
CA SER A 705 12.67 -14.56 -9.50
C SER A 705 14.16 -14.85 -9.60
N SER A 706 14.54 -16.13 -9.53
CA SER A 706 15.94 -16.52 -9.68
C SER A 706 16.29 -16.56 -11.18
N SER A 707 17.60 -16.57 -11.49
CA SER A 707 18.08 -16.96 -12.83
C SER A 707 18.61 -18.39 -12.84
N ASN A 708 18.17 -19.21 -11.88
CA ASN A 708 18.63 -20.57 -11.68
C ASN A 708 17.44 -21.54 -11.55
N VAL A 709 17.12 -22.18 -12.67
CA VAL A 709 16.00 -23.13 -12.83
C VAL A 709 16.00 -24.26 -11.77
N THR A 710 17.18 -24.70 -11.32
CA THR A 710 17.32 -25.71 -10.25
C THR A 710 16.76 -25.22 -8.91
N ALA A 711 16.95 -23.93 -8.60
CA ALA A 711 16.42 -23.33 -7.38
C ALA A 711 14.89 -23.36 -7.38
N ASP A 712 14.30 -22.97 -8.52
CA ASP A 712 12.86 -22.88 -8.71
C ASP A 712 12.22 -24.29 -8.59
N ILE A 713 12.75 -25.31 -9.30
CA ILE A 713 12.24 -26.70 -9.24
C ILE A 713 12.23 -27.26 -7.80
N ILE A 714 13.35 -27.16 -7.08
CA ILE A 714 13.48 -27.75 -5.74
C ILE A 714 12.63 -26.97 -4.72
N HIS A 715 12.67 -25.64 -4.75
CA HIS A 715 11.98 -24.82 -3.76
C HIS A 715 10.46 -24.85 -3.98
N ASP A 716 9.98 -24.79 -5.22
CA ASP A 716 8.54 -24.87 -5.52
C ASP A 716 7.95 -26.23 -5.15
N ALA A 717 8.66 -27.33 -5.40
CA ALA A 717 8.25 -28.66 -4.98
C ALA A 717 8.06 -28.77 -3.45
N ILE A 718 9.01 -28.24 -2.68
CA ILE A 718 8.93 -28.23 -1.22
C ILE A 718 7.82 -27.30 -0.73
N TYR A 719 7.67 -26.12 -1.33
CA TYR A 719 6.59 -25.17 -1.05
C TYR A 719 5.19 -25.72 -1.39
N ALA A 720 5.06 -26.56 -2.43
CA ALA A 720 3.85 -27.29 -2.78
C ALA A 720 3.61 -28.53 -1.89
N ALA A 721 4.67 -29.13 -1.33
CA ALA A 721 4.59 -30.20 -0.34
C ALA A 721 4.28 -29.69 1.08
N ARG A 722 4.60 -28.41 1.37
CA ARG A 722 4.44 -27.76 2.68
C ARG A 722 3.87 -26.34 2.51
N PRO A 723 2.53 -26.18 2.45
CA PRO A 723 1.89 -24.86 2.37
C PRO A 723 2.28 -23.90 3.50
N ASN A 724 2.53 -24.42 4.71
CA ASN A 724 2.93 -23.62 5.88
C ASN A 724 4.44 -23.26 5.92
N CYS A 725 5.24 -23.79 5.00
CA CYS A 725 6.66 -23.42 4.87
C CYS A 725 6.77 -21.97 4.38
N LYS A 726 7.64 -21.19 5.01
CA LYS A 726 7.91 -19.78 4.68
C LYS A 726 9.34 -19.52 4.24
N ALA A 727 10.30 -20.40 4.56
CA ALA A 727 11.69 -20.27 4.13
C ALA A 727 12.31 -21.63 3.83
N ILE A 728 13.27 -21.65 2.91
CA ILE A 728 14.00 -22.83 2.43
C ILE A 728 15.48 -22.46 2.24
N ILE A 729 16.37 -23.33 2.66
CA ILE A 729 17.82 -23.25 2.38
C ILE A 729 18.32 -24.59 1.84
N HIS A 730 18.96 -24.56 0.67
CA HIS A 730 19.53 -25.72 -0.01
C HIS A 730 21.05 -25.57 -0.15
N LEU A 731 21.79 -26.52 0.43
CA LEU A 731 23.25 -26.50 0.52
C LEU A 731 23.90 -27.82 0.06
N HIS A 732 25.16 -27.69 -0.36
CA HIS A 732 26.05 -28.77 -0.80
C HIS A 732 27.31 -28.86 0.08
N THR A 733 27.13 -28.72 1.40
CA THR A 733 28.26 -28.70 2.34
C THR A 733 28.99 -30.04 2.35
N PRO A 734 30.34 -30.05 2.49
CA PRO A 734 31.12 -31.28 2.33
C PRO A 734 30.72 -32.43 3.26
N ALA A 735 30.33 -32.16 4.51
CA ALA A 735 29.94 -33.23 5.42
C ALA A 735 28.53 -33.76 5.12
N ALA A 736 27.54 -32.88 4.89
CA ALA A 736 26.19 -33.30 4.53
C ALA A 736 26.14 -34.07 3.19
N THR A 737 26.84 -33.61 2.15
CA THR A 737 26.95 -34.35 0.88
C THR A 737 27.67 -35.69 1.06
N ALA A 738 28.75 -35.75 1.86
CA ALA A 738 29.39 -37.04 2.14
C ALA A 738 28.50 -38.00 2.95
N VAL A 739 27.61 -37.50 3.82
CA VAL A 739 26.59 -38.31 4.51
C VAL A 739 25.47 -38.74 3.57
N SER A 740 25.07 -37.91 2.60
CA SER A 740 24.05 -38.29 1.60
C SER A 740 24.55 -39.35 0.59
N CYS A 741 25.85 -39.59 0.52
CA CYS A 741 26.46 -40.72 -0.21
C CYS A 741 26.51 -42.04 0.61
N LEU A 742 26.12 -42.04 1.89
CA LEU A 742 26.16 -43.25 2.73
C LEU A 742 24.85 -44.03 2.61
N GLU A 743 24.94 -45.36 2.44
CA GLU A 743 23.78 -46.28 2.51
C GLU A 743 22.98 -46.13 3.82
N SER A 744 23.64 -45.72 4.90
CA SER A 744 22.98 -45.47 6.19
C SER A 744 22.20 -44.16 6.28
N GLY A 745 22.39 -43.24 5.32
CA GLY A 745 21.92 -41.86 5.40
C GLY A 745 22.36 -41.13 6.68
N PHE A 746 21.55 -40.14 7.09
CA PHE A 746 21.75 -39.39 8.33
C PHE A 746 21.39 -40.21 9.58
N ILE A 747 22.30 -40.25 10.56
CA ILE A 747 22.09 -40.92 11.85
C ILE A 747 22.19 -39.90 13.00
N PRO A 748 21.13 -39.76 13.83
CA PRO A 748 21.13 -38.82 14.95
C PRO A 748 21.90 -39.34 16.17
N PHE A 749 23.19 -38.98 16.26
CA PHE A 749 24.11 -39.41 17.32
C PHE A 749 24.18 -38.48 18.56
N THR A 750 23.82 -37.20 18.42
CA THR A 750 24.08 -36.14 19.41
C THR A 750 22.80 -35.48 19.94
N GLN A 751 22.92 -34.63 20.98
CA GLN A 751 21.80 -33.81 21.44
C GLN A 751 21.28 -32.90 20.32
N ASP A 752 22.16 -32.23 19.59
CA ASP A 752 21.79 -31.30 18.50
C ASP A 752 21.04 -32.02 17.37
N SER A 753 21.33 -33.31 17.15
CA SER A 753 20.60 -34.12 16.18
C SER A 753 19.13 -34.39 16.52
N ALA A 754 18.68 -34.00 17.72
CA ALA A 754 17.27 -34.03 18.11
C ALA A 754 16.38 -33.10 17.25
N TYR A 755 16.93 -32.02 16.67
CA TYR A 755 16.20 -31.18 15.70
C TYR A 755 15.75 -31.98 14.46
N PHE A 756 16.41 -33.09 14.15
CA PHE A 756 16.19 -33.90 12.94
C PHE A 756 15.64 -35.31 13.25
N TYR A 757 15.49 -35.67 14.53
CA TYR A 757 15.07 -37.01 14.92
C TYR A 757 13.63 -37.31 14.47
N GLY A 758 13.49 -38.19 13.47
CA GLY A 758 12.20 -38.46 12.81
C GLY A 758 11.69 -37.32 11.91
N LYS A 759 12.56 -36.38 11.53
CA LYS A 759 12.24 -35.18 10.72
C LYS A 759 13.11 -35.03 9.46
N VAL A 760 13.83 -36.07 9.06
CA VAL A 760 14.55 -36.14 7.77
C VAL A 760 13.72 -36.96 6.77
N ALA A 761 13.30 -36.33 5.68
CA ALA A 761 12.84 -37.02 4.47
C ALA A 761 14.05 -37.39 3.61
N ASN A 762 13.95 -38.45 2.80
CA ASN A 762 15.01 -38.83 1.85
C ASN A 762 14.46 -38.74 0.42
N TYR A 763 15.31 -38.30 -0.51
CA TYR A 763 15.06 -38.25 -1.94
C TYR A 763 16.20 -38.93 -2.68
N GLU A 764 15.85 -39.86 -3.57
CA GLU A 764 16.80 -40.49 -4.49
C GLU A 764 17.06 -39.55 -5.66
N TRP A 765 18.33 -39.17 -5.85
CA TRP A 765 18.75 -38.19 -6.84
C TRP A 765 18.74 -38.79 -8.26
N ASP A 766 17.98 -38.15 -9.16
CA ASP A 766 17.74 -38.63 -10.54
C ASP A 766 18.54 -37.87 -11.62
N GLY A 767 19.38 -36.89 -11.25
CA GLY A 767 20.25 -36.17 -12.18
C GLY A 767 20.44 -34.69 -11.86
N VAL A 768 21.00 -33.93 -12.80
CA VAL A 768 21.02 -32.47 -12.69
C VAL A 768 19.58 -31.96 -12.73
N SER A 769 19.22 -31.03 -11.85
CA SER A 769 17.88 -30.48 -11.71
C SER A 769 17.50 -29.54 -12.87
N ASP A 770 17.24 -30.13 -14.05
CA ASP A 770 16.72 -29.48 -15.26
C ASP A 770 15.47 -30.16 -15.85
N ASP A 771 15.02 -31.30 -15.31
CA ASP A 771 13.78 -31.98 -15.69
C ASP A 771 12.59 -31.57 -14.81
N ALA A 772 11.45 -31.28 -15.44
CA ALA A 772 10.17 -31.00 -14.80
C ALA A 772 9.60 -32.21 -14.01
N SER A 773 10.11 -33.43 -14.23
CA SER A 773 9.70 -34.64 -13.51
C SER A 773 10.22 -34.71 -12.06
N GLU A 774 11.28 -33.99 -11.70
CA GLU A 774 11.89 -34.01 -10.36
C GLU A 774 10.97 -33.39 -9.29
N GLY A 775 10.28 -32.28 -9.62
CA GLY A 775 9.42 -31.58 -8.67
C GLY A 775 8.32 -32.47 -8.05
N PRO A 776 7.56 -33.25 -8.83
CA PRO A 776 6.66 -34.29 -8.32
C PRO A 776 7.31 -35.32 -7.40
N ALA A 777 8.54 -35.77 -7.68
CA ALA A 777 9.26 -36.76 -6.87
C ALA A 777 9.69 -36.18 -5.52
N ILE A 778 10.28 -34.99 -5.51
CA ILE A 778 10.58 -34.22 -4.28
C ILE A 778 9.31 -33.98 -3.47
N THR A 779 8.22 -33.61 -4.13
CA THR A 779 6.90 -33.39 -3.50
C THR A 779 6.41 -34.67 -2.80
N ALA A 780 6.52 -35.82 -3.44
CA ALA A 780 6.15 -37.12 -2.87
C ALA A 780 7.05 -37.51 -1.68
N ALA A 781 8.37 -37.36 -1.82
CA ALA A 781 9.34 -37.63 -0.77
C ALA A 781 9.04 -36.82 0.51
N VAL A 782 8.87 -35.50 0.38
CA VAL A 782 8.53 -34.63 1.51
C VAL A 782 7.14 -34.95 2.08
N ARG A 783 6.13 -35.24 1.25
CA ARG A 783 4.79 -35.66 1.74
C ARG A 783 4.81 -36.99 2.49
N SER A 784 5.74 -37.91 2.18
CA SER A 784 5.86 -39.20 2.87
C SER A 784 6.31 -39.09 4.34
N ALA A 785 6.96 -37.99 4.72
CA ALA A 785 7.46 -37.72 6.07
C ALA A 785 6.82 -36.44 6.65
N PRO A 786 5.58 -36.48 7.19
CA PRO A 786 4.80 -35.29 7.53
C PRO A 786 5.50 -34.27 8.45
N ASN A 787 6.29 -34.76 9.41
CA ASN A 787 7.00 -33.95 10.39
C ASN A 787 8.38 -33.48 9.92
N ALA A 788 8.77 -33.74 8.67
CA ALA A 788 10.07 -33.36 8.17
C ALA A 788 10.27 -31.84 8.12
N ASN A 789 11.45 -31.40 8.56
CA ASN A 789 12.02 -30.05 8.41
C ASN A 789 13.31 -30.07 7.56
N THR A 790 13.77 -31.27 7.18
CA THR A 790 14.96 -31.49 6.34
C THR A 790 14.67 -32.55 5.28
N LEU A 791 15.16 -32.33 4.06
CA LEU A 791 15.23 -33.29 2.98
C LEU A 791 16.70 -33.62 2.72
N LEU A 792 17.10 -34.88 2.91
CA LEU A 792 18.39 -35.40 2.46
C LEU A 792 18.24 -35.85 1.01
N MET A 793 19.06 -35.28 0.12
CA MET A 793 19.08 -35.63 -1.30
C MET A 793 20.31 -36.50 -1.55
N ASN A 794 20.09 -37.80 -1.74
CA ASN A 794 21.15 -38.82 -1.80
C ASN A 794 22.17 -38.47 -2.90
N ASN A 795 23.47 -38.57 -2.62
CA ASN A 795 24.56 -38.16 -3.51
C ASN A 795 24.62 -36.68 -3.93
N HIS A 796 23.68 -35.84 -3.48
CA HIS A 796 23.56 -34.43 -3.91
C HIS A 796 23.90 -33.48 -2.74
N GLY A 797 23.06 -33.45 -1.70
CA GLY A 797 23.17 -32.48 -0.60
C GLY A 797 21.95 -32.53 0.31
N PHE A 798 21.52 -31.39 0.84
CA PHE A 798 20.33 -31.32 1.68
C PHE A 798 19.56 -30.00 1.52
N VAL A 799 18.31 -30.02 1.98
CA VAL A 799 17.46 -28.84 2.07
C VAL A 799 16.85 -28.77 3.46
N CYS A 800 16.99 -27.64 4.17
CA CYS A 800 16.20 -27.35 5.38
C CYS A 800 15.07 -26.38 5.05
N PHE A 801 13.89 -26.59 5.63
CA PHE A 801 12.69 -25.81 5.34
C PHE A 801 11.81 -25.66 6.58
N GLY A 802 11.19 -24.48 6.74
CA GLY A 802 10.62 -24.07 8.02
C GLY A 802 9.81 -22.78 7.99
N SER A 803 9.54 -22.24 9.17
CA SER A 803 8.63 -21.11 9.40
C SER A 803 9.26 -19.72 9.29
N SER A 804 10.60 -19.63 9.28
CA SER A 804 11.35 -18.38 9.13
C SER A 804 12.75 -18.63 8.57
N VAL A 805 13.39 -17.58 8.02
CA VAL A 805 14.79 -17.63 7.57
C VAL A 805 15.73 -17.99 8.72
N ARG A 806 15.44 -17.45 9.91
CA ARG A 806 16.19 -17.67 11.17
C ARG A 806 16.23 -19.14 11.55
N GLU A 807 15.06 -19.78 11.57
CA GLU A 807 14.91 -21.22 11.83
C GLU A 807 15.72 -22.04 10.82
N VAL A 808 15.52 -21.82 9.52
CA VAL A 808 16.11 -22.72 8.52
C VAL A 808 17.62 -22.58 8.43
N TRP A 809 18.17 -21.39 8.68
CA TRP A 809 19.62 -21.20 8.76
C TRP A 809 20.23 -21.94 9.96
N VAL A 810 19.63 -21.82 11.15
CA VAL A 810 20.10 -22.53 12.36
C VAL A 810 19.95 -24.04 12.20
N LEU A 811 18.87 -24.53 11.60
CA LEU A 811 18.73 -25.94 11.22
C LEU A 811 19.84 -26.37 10.25
N ALA A 812 20.13 -25.61 9.20
CA ALA A 812 21.19 -25.96 8.26
C ALA A 812 22.59 -26.01 8.90
N TYR A 813 22.88 -25.07 9.81
CA TYR A 813 24.10 -25.08 10.60
C TYR A 813 24.22 -26.35 11.45
N TYR A 814 23.21 -26.67 12.26
CA TYR A 814 23.23 -27.87 13.10
C TYR A 814 23.22 -29.17 12.29
N PHE A 815 22.56 -29.21 11.13
CA PHE A 815 22.55 -30.39 10.26
C PHE A 815 23.96 -30.70 9.74
N GLU A 816 24.66 -29.70 9.21
CA GLU A 816 26.06 -29.84 8.76
C GLU A 816 26.98 -30.24 9.92
N ARG A 817 26.82 -29.67 11.12
CA ARG A 817 27.59 -30.09 12.31
C ARG A 817 27.30 -31.53 12.71
N CYS A 818 26.04 -31.98 12.65
CA CYS A 818 25.68 -33.37 12.93
C CYS A 818 26.27 -34.34 11.88
N CYS A 819 26.24 -33.98 10.61
CA CYS A 819 26.87 -34.74 9.52
C CYS A 819 28.40 -34.84 9.72
N GLN A 820 29.06 -33.74 10.09
CA GLN A 820 30.49 -33.73 10.40
C GLN A 820 30.81 -34.68 11.57
N VAL A 821 30.03 -34.65 12.65
CA VAL A 821 30.18 -35.58 13.79
C VAL A 821 29.96 -37.04 13.36
N GLN A 822 28.97 -37.32 12.52
CA GLN A 822 28.74 -38.66 11.97
C GLN A 822 29.96 -39.17 11.19
N LEU A 823 30.55 -38.36 10.31
CA LEU A 823 31.75 -38.73 9.56
C LEU A 823 32.97 -38.91 10.46
N ASP A 824 33.15 -38.06 11.48
CA ASP A 824 34.26 -38.17 12.42
C ASP A 824 34.13 -39.41 13.33
N LEU A 825 32.91 -39.77 13.73
CA LEU A 825 32.63 -41.04 14.40
C LEU A 825 32.99 -42.24 13.50
N LEU A 826 32.59 -42.22 12.22
CA LEU A 826 32.93 -43.29 11.27
C LEU A 826 34.44 -43.43 11.06
N LYS A 827 35.20 -42.32 10.99
CA LYS A 827 36.67 -42.33 10.91
C LYS A 827 37.35 -43.01 12.10
N THR A 828 36.72 -43.05 13.27
CA THR A 828 37.32 -43.73 14.45
C THR A 828 37.36 -45.27 14.33
N GLY A 829 36.47 -45.86 13.51
CA GLY A 829 36.24 -47.31 13.47
C GLY A 829 35.73 -47.92 14.80
N ALA A 830 35.40 -47.09 15.80
CA ALA A 830 34.98 -47.55 17.12
C ALA A 830 33.48 -47.90 17.16
N LYS A 831 33.08 -48.71 18.14
CA LYS A 831 31.66 -48.98 18.40
C LYS A 831 30.98 -47.72 18.96
N VAL A 832 30.10 -47.11 18.18
CA VAL A 832 29.37 -45.90 18.58
C VAL A 832 28.32 -46.23 19.65
N ARG A 833 28.19 -45.34 20.64
CA ARG A 833 27.12 -45.40 21.64
C ARG A 833 25.89 -44.65 21.12
N MET A 834 24.84 -45.37 20.76
CA MET A 834 23.57 -44.76 20.34
C MET A 834 22.85 -44.08 21.52
N PRO A 835 22.26 -42.89 21.33
CA PRO A 835 21.26 -42.34 22.24
C PRO A 835 20.08 -43.29 22.45
N ASN A 836 19.43 -43.21 23.61
CA ASN A 836 18.20 -43.98 23.87
C ASN A 836 17.03 -43.39 23.08
N LYS A 837 16.22 -44.24 22.44
CA LYS A 837 15.08 -43.83 21.61
C LYS A 837 14.13 -42.84 22.32
N ALA A 838 13.71 -43.15 23.54
CA ALA A 838 12.79 -42.31 24.32
C ALA A 838 13.43 -40.98 24.77
N VAL A 839 14.76 -40.94 24.91
CA VAL A 839 15.49 -39.68 25.17
C VAL A 839 15.50 -38.81 23.91
N MET A 840 15.70 -39.39 22.72
CA MET A 840 15.64 -38.64 21.46
C MET A 840 14.22 -38.17 21.12
N GLU A 841 13.21 -39.01 21.33
CA GLU A 841 11.79 -38.62 21.19
C GLU A 841 11.43 -37.45 22.12
N LYS A 842 11.88 -37.50 23.38
CA LYS A 842 11.72 -36.39 24.33
C LYS A 842 12.48 -35.14 23.87
N ALA A 843 13.75 -35.27 23.51
CA ALA A 843 14.59 -34.16 23.08
C ALA A 843 13.98 -33.44 21.86
N ALA A 844 13.59 -34.19 20.84
CA ALA A 844 13.00 -33.67 19.60
C ALA A 844 11.65 -32.94 19.79
N ALA A 845 10.94 -33.25 20.87
CA ALA A 845 9.75 -32.54 21.31
C ALA A 845 10.09 -31.27 22.12
N THR A 846 11.12 -31.30 22.97
CA THR A 846 11.56 -30.13 23.77
C THR A 846 12.37 -29.11 22.98
N SER A 847 13.05 -29.50 21.91
CA SER A 847 13.80 -28.62 20.99
C SER A 847 12.94 -27.63 20.17
N TYR A 848 11.64 -27.56 20.46
CA TYR A 848 10.69 -26.61 19.86
C TYR A 848 9.85 -25.88 20.92
N LEU A 849 10.27 -25.93 22.20
CA LEU A 849 9.80 -24.99 23.23
C LEU A 849 10.32 -23.58 22.90
N PRO A 850 9.61 -22.49 23.28
CA PRO A 850 9.96 -21.13 22.88
C PRO A 850 11.42 -20.73 23.15
N GLU A 851 12.00 -21.20 24.25
CA GLU A 851 13.36 -20.92 24.69
C GLU A 851 14.45 -21.79 24.00
N PHE A 852 14.06 -22.81 23.24
CA PHE A 852 14.96 -23.75 22.55
C PHE A 852 14.65 -23.89 21.05
N ALA A 853 13.68 -23.15 20.53
CA ALA A 853 13.32 -23.20 19.12
C ALA A 853 14.43 -22.56 18.26
N PRO A 854 14.85 -23.21 17.16
CA PRO A 854 16.02 -22.80 16.39
C PRO A 854 15.83 -21.38 15.81
N GLY A 855 16.80 -20.50 16.06
CA GLY A 855 16.79 -19.12 15.56
C GLY A 855 15.98 -18.14 16.41
N VAL A 856 15.48 -18.54 17.59
CA VAL A 856 14.85 -17.61 18.54
C VAL A 856 15.89 -16.89 19.40
N CYS A 857 16.87 -17.61 19.94
CA CYS A 857 17.90 -17.03 20.80
C CYS A 857 19.24 -16.79 20.09
N GLU A 858 19.56 -17.57 19.06
CA GLU A 858 20.85 -17.48 18.36
C GLU A 858 20.89 -16.31 17.38
N TRP A 859 19.74 -15.95 16.77
CA TRP A 859 19.73 -15.06 15.61
C TRP A 859 20.20 -13.64 15.90
N GLU A 860 19.83 -13.07 17.05
CA GLU A 860 20.23 -11.71 17.42
C GLU A 860 21.77 -11.61 17.59
N ALA A 861 22.38 -12.59 18.25
CA ALA A 861 23.84 -12.67 18.38
C ALA A 861 24.55 -12.95 17.04
N LEU A 862 23.93 -13.74 16.16
CA LEU A 862 24.43 -13.97 14.81
C LEU A 862 24.29 -12.73 13.90
N CYS A 863 23.34 -11.83 14.15
CA CYS A 863 23.26 -10.56 13.42
C CYS A 863 24.44 -9.63 13.75
N GLU A 864 24.94 -9.62 15.00
CA GLU A 864 26.14 -8.84 15.39
C GLU A 864 27.41 -9.27 14.61
N GLU A 865 27.42 -10.49 14.08
CA GLU A 865 28.53 -11.04 13.31
C GLU A 865 28.60 -10.55 11.85
N VAL A 866 27.61 -9.78 11.37
CA VAL A 866 27.46 -9.33 9.98
C VAL A 866 27.25 -7.82 9.88
N THR A 867 28.07 -7.16 9.07
CA THR A 867 27.88 -5.76 8.66
C THR A 867 27.60 -5.69 7.16
N PHE A 868 26.63 -4.86 6.77
CA PHE A 868 26.45 -4.45 5.38
C PHE A 868 27.21 -3.15 5.13
N ASP A 869 27.66 -2.95 3.89
CA ASP A 869 28.21 -1.66 3.46
C ASP A 869 27.01 -0.70 3.27
N GLU A 870 27.07 0.51 3.85
CA GLU A 870 26.02 1.56 3.75
C GLU A 870 25.83 2.09 2.33
#